data_AF-A0A7X9H918-F1
#
_entry.id   AF-A0A7X9H918-F1
#
_cell.length_a   1.000
_cell.length_b   1.000
_cell.length_c   1.000
_cell.angle_alpha   90.00
_cell.angle_beta   90.00
_cell.angle_gamma   90.00
#
_symmetry.space_group_name_H-M   'P 1'
#
loop_
_entity.id
_entity.type
_entity.pdbx_description
1 polymer ?
#
loop_
_entity_poly.entity_id
_entity_poly.type
_entity_poly.pdbx_seq_one_letter_code
_entity_poly.pdbx_strand_id
1 'polypeptide(L)'
;SVDLLQPDLVIMDEFQRFRYLLDSEQSTETGLLTHRFFNSDSVRILLLSATPYKMYSTLEEINELAIDEHYSEFLNVIEFLSATKEENLHFQEIWSNYSMKLRSFAEGDVAIVEAKQTAEKALFTKIARTERSSALAATDLIADSYNKELIPTKEEIKAYVAAHKLVQAMGATHNLPVDYVKSSPYLLSFMRNYRFKRDVERFFKKYPEKINLAKNKHLWLERSQFEHFTKLKPSNAKLEYVQNLVFKQNAARLLWVPPSRPYYELSGPFKDTEGFSKYLVFSAWEMVPRMLSTLLSYESERINVAELLKRKKHKERKAQYFTDSSGKRYPAARLNFSLSAGKPQAMSLFALLYPAKRLAACFKPMDVLNQGLKLQDVEREVETKIKDLLQELKHLEGSGSGQNWYYLAPMLLDDKEYVLDWLNQGRSLAEYVDLENEKSQDRGQKGFLAHLDQLTDLLQNPELNLGKQPADLHKVLTNMVLGSPAICIMRTYDSLGENYKINKPSQLAKVFINRMNTPESTAVIEVCYGESPRAHWQNLLRYGKEGNLQAVFDEYAHMLVESHGLSEAENKVTQLHRLILQAMNVNTASYRVDTFNDLKNKVVEKRTNPVNIRTHFAVAFTRSEGGVNKGEDRREAVRNSFNSPFRPFVLATTSIGQEGLDFHYYCRKLVHWNLPSNPIDLEQREGRIDRYKCLAIRQNVAKRYGNITFNKDIWSEMFAAAHLKEKTRQESELIPYWALTSSEEMVHIQRIVPMYAFSRDVSAYRRLIKILAHYRITLGHARQEELLEYLFTNH
;
A
#
# COMPACT_ATOMS: atom_id res chain seq x y z
N SER A 1 21.01 -38.53 5.46
CA SER A 1 20.55 -37.34 4.69
C SER A 1 20.96 -36.06 5.39
N VAL A 2 20.59 -35.86 6.67
CA VAL A 2 21.08 -34.74 7.50
C VAL A 2 22.61 -34.76 7.67
N ASP A 3 23.24 -35.95 7.59
CA ASP A 3 24.69 -36.15 7.61
C ASP A 3 25.52 -35.36 6.59
N LEU A 4 24.88 -34.87 5.53
CA LEU A 4 25.52 -34.12 4.45
C LEU A 4 25.51 -32.59 4.68
N LEU A 5 24.83 -32.11 5.74
CA LEU A 5 24.75 -30.69 6.06
C LEU A 5 25.88 -30.32 7.05
N GLN A 6 26.85 -29.53 6.56
CA GLN A 6 27.96 -28.95 7.31
C GLN A 6 28.02 -27.42 7.08
N PRO A 7 27.05 -26.65 7.58
CA PRO A 7 27.04 -25.20 7.40
C PRO A 7 28.08 -24.52 8.32
N ASP A 8 28.78 -23.51 7.83
CA ASP A 8 29.67 -22.68 8.67
C ASP A 8 28.89 -21.66 9.52
N LEU A 9 27.69 -21.26 9.06
CA LEU A 9 26.84 -20.27 9.70
C LEU A 9 25.36 -20.64 9.53
N VAL A 10 24.61 -20.58 10.63
CA VAL A 10 23.15 -20.72 10.68
C VAL A 10 22.54 -19.41 11.14
N ILE A 11 21.62 -18.85 10.35
CA ILE A 11 20.87 -17.64 10.69
C ILE A 11 19.42 -18.05 10.95
N MET A 12 18.93 -17.75 12.15
CA MET A 12 17.54 -17.99 12.54
C MET A 12 16.82 -16.66 12.64
N ASP A 13 16.02 -16.34 11.63
CA ASP A 13 15.16 -15.16 11.65
C ASP A 13 13.82 -15.45 12.35
N GLU A 14 13.28 -14.46 13.04
CA GLU A 14 12.08 -14.56 13.90
C GLU A 14 12.17 -15.73 14.90
N PHE A 15 13.32 -15.87 15.57
CA PHE A 15 13.66 -16.98 16.48
C PHE A 15 12.56 -17.31 17.51
N GLN A 16 11.77 -16.33 17.94
CA GLN A 16 10.67 -16.54 18.88
C GLN A 16 9.59 -17.51 18.38
N ARG A 17 9.48 -17.73 17.06
CA ARG A 17 8.58 -18.74 16.49
C ARG A 17 9.10 -20.17 16.65
N PHE A 18 10.39 -20.30 16.94
CA PHE A 18 11.12 -21.54 17.02
C PHE A 18 11.56 -21.87 18.46
N ARG A 19 10.93 -21.27 19.47
CA ARG A 19 11.25 -21.52 20.89
C ARG A 19 11.18 -23.00 21.27
N TYR A 20 10.30 -23.77 20.63
CA TYR A 20 10.21 -25.22 20.85
C TYR A 20 11.49 -25.97 20.48
N LEU A 21 12.40 -25.38 19.69
CA LEU A 21 13.72 -25.94 19.42
C LEU A 21 14.62 -25.90 20.67
N LEU A 22 14.37 -24.99 21.61
CA LEU A 22 15.07 -24.97 22.90
C LEU A 22 14.70 -26.15 23.81
N ASP A 23 13.49 -26.69 23.64
CA ASP A 23 12.88 -27.70 24.55
C ASP A 23 12.71 -29.09 23.94
N SER A 24 13.09 -29.31 22.66
CA SER A 24 12.72 -30.54 21.97
C SER A 24 13.48 -31.78 22.47
N GLU A 25 12.72 -32.81 22.88
CA GLU A 25 13.25 -34.15 23.09
C GLU A 25 13.93 -34.70 21.81
N GLN A 26 15.03 -35.45 22.00
CA GLN A 26 15.88 -36.03 20.94
C GLN A 26 15.12 -36.92 19.92
N SER A 27 13.87 -37.27 20.19
CA SER A 27 13.04 -38.18 19.38
C SER A 27 12.34 -37.50 18.19
N THR A 28 12.34 -36.17 18.09
CA THR A 28 11.69 -35.43 17.00
C THR A 28 12.68 -35.06 15.88
N GLU A 29 12.21 -35.02 14.63
CA GLU A 29 13.02 -34.63 13.45
C GLU A 29 13.64 -33.23 13.60
N THR A 30 12.88 -32.30 14.22
CA THR A 30 13.34 -30.95 14.57
C THR A 30 14.37 -30.94 15.70
N GLY A 31 14.24 -31.83 16.69
CA GLY A 31 15.24 -31.98 17.77
C GLY A 31 16.56 -32.56 17.28
N LEU A 32 16.54 -33.46 16.28
CA LEU A 32 17.74 -33.99 15.64
C LEU A 32 18.52 -32.91 14.85
N LEU A 33 17.81 -32.04 14.12
CA LEU A 33 18.42 -30.90 13.43
C LEU A 33 19.03 -29.91 14.43
N THR A 34 18.33 -29.67 15.55
CA THR A 34 18.78 -28.77 16.61
C THR A 34 19.98 -29.34 17.37
N HIS A 35 20.02 -30.64 17.66
CA HIS A 35 21.21 -31.20 18.29
C HIS A 35 22.44 -31.14 17.36
N ARG A 36 22.24 -31.34 16.04
CA ARG A 36 23.35 -31.39 15.08
C ARG A 36 23.98 -30.02 14.81
N PHE A 37 23.17 -29.00 14.55
CA PHE A 37 23.73 -27.68 14.24
C PHE A 37 24.21 -26.94 15.48
N PHE A 38 23.67 -27.26 16.66
CA PHE A 38 23.89 -26.47 17.87
C PHE A 38 24.93 -27.08 18.83
N ASN A 39 25.22 -28.39 18.75
CA ASN A 39 26.31 -29.03 19.51
C ASN A 39 27.59 -29.25 18.70
N SER A 40 27.81 -28.46 17.64
CA SER A 40 28.99 -28.54 16.80
C SER A 40 29.83 -27.28 16.98
N ASP A 41 31.05 -27.43 17.51
CA ASP A 41 32.00 -26.31 17.74
C ASP A 41 32.38 -25.56 16.46
N SER A 42 32.15 -26.15 15.29
CA SER A 42 32.45 -25.56 13.98
C SER A 42 31.38 -24.65 13.42
N VAL A 43 30.15 -24.66 13.96
CA VAL A 43 28.99 -23.97 13.37
C VAL A 43 28.71 -22.67 14.14
N ARG A 44 28.71 -21.53 13.44
CA ARG A 44 28.32 -20.24 14.03
C ARG A 44 26.81 -20.04 13.95
N ILE A 45 26.20 -19.43 14.96
CA ILE A 45 24.75 -19.26 15.02
C ILE A 45 24.40 -17.80 15.28
N LEU A 46 23.52 -17.24 14.45
CA LEU A 46 22.99 -15.89 14.60
C LEU A 46 21.48 -15.95 14.78
N LEU A 47 21.00 -15.54 15.95
CA LEU A 47 19.57 -15.40 16.24
C LEU A 47 19.12 -13.96 15.98
N LEU A 48 18.11 -13.80 15.12
CA LEU A 48 17.47 -12.52 14.86
C LEU A 48 16.04 -12.58 15.40
N SER A 49 15.71 -11.64 16.29
CA SER A 49 14.36 -11.51 16.83
C SER A 49 14.14 -10.09 17.33
N ALA A 50 12.95 -9.54 17.05
CA ALA A 50 12.50 -8.31 17.70
C ALA A 50 12.07 -8.55 19.16
N THR A 51 11.63 -9.77 19.49
CA THR A 51 11.09 -10.15 20.81
C THR A 51 11.51 -11.59 21.19
N PRO A 52 12.77 -11.82 21.60
CA PRO A 52 13.30 -13.18 21.78
C PRO A 52 12.55 -14.01 22.85
N TYR A 53 12.00 -13.37 23.88
CA TYR A 53 11.19 -13.96 24.96
C TYR A 53 9.82 -13.25 25.07
N LYS A 54 8.81 -13.87 25.68
CA LYS A 54 7.49 -13.27 25.96
C LYS A 54 7.75 -12.14 26.94
N MET A 55 7.33 -10.93 26.61
CA MET A 55 7.81 -9.75 27.33
C MET A 55 6.83 -9.18 28.35
N TYR A 56 5.55 -9.60 28.32
CA TYR A 56 4.52 -9.04 29.20
C TYR A 56 3.31 -9.97 29.34
N SER A 57 2.94 -10.33 30.58
CA SER A 57 1.63 -10.85 30.97
C SER A 57 1.07 -9.90 32.03
N THR A 58 -0.22 -9.63 31.96
CA THR A 58 -0.89 -8.81 32.98
C THR A 58 -0.95 -9.56 34.33
N LEU A 59 -1.05 -8.85 35.46
CA LEU A 59 -1.36 -9.45 36.78
C LEU A 59 -2.56 -10.41 36.73
N GLU A 60 -3.54 -10.15 35.86
CA GLU A 60 -4.71 -11.01 35.65
C GLU A 60 -4.30 -12.37 35.02
N GLU A 61 -3.39 -12.37 34.05
CA GLU A 61 -2.85 -13.58 33.40
C GLU A 61 -1.84 -14.34 34.28
N ILE A 62 -0.99 -13.62 35.02
CA ILE A 62 -0.02 -14.22 35.96
C ILE A 62 -0.75 -14.89 37.14
N ASN A 63 -1.80 -14.26 37.66
CA ASN A 63 -2.62 -14.85 38.73
C ASN A 63 -3.45 -16.05 38.26
N GLU A 64 -3.82 -16.13 36.97
CA GLU A 64 -4.49 -17.31 36.40
C GLU A 64 -3.53 -18.49 36.15
N LEU A 65 -2.26 -18.23 35.83
CA LEU A 65 -1.28 -19.27 35.45
C LEU A 65 -0.29 -19.66 36.55
N ALA A 66 -0.14 -18.87 37.61
CA ALA A 66 0.74 -19.11 38.78
C ALA A 66 2.22 -19.43 38.47
N ILE A 67 2.70 -19.13 37.26
CA ILE A 67 4.07 -19.36 36.79
C ILE A 67 4.57 -18.08 36.12
N ASP A 68 5.74 -17.60 36.53
CA ASP A 68 6.44 -16.46 35.89
C ASP A 68 7.16 -16.94 34.61
N GLU A 69 6.37 -17.24 33.57
CA GLU A 69 6.87 -17.78 32.29
C GLU A 69 7.92 -16.88 31.60
N HIS A 70 7.99 -15.59 31.94
CA HIS A 70 8.82 -14.59 31.26
C HIS A 70 10.30 -14.67 31.60
N TYR A 71 10.60 -14.67 32.90
CA TYR A 71 11.98 -14.68 33.38
C TYR A 71 12.67 -16.00 33.03
N SER A 72 11.93 -17.11 33.10
CA SER A 72 12.39 -18.41 32.63
C SER A 72 12.73 -18.41 31.14
N GLU A 73 11.88 -17.82 30.30
CA GLU A 73 12.17 -17.78 28.85
C GLU A 73 13.42 -16.95 28.52
N PHE A 74 13.65 -15.81 29.19
CA PHE A 74 14.88 -15.03 29.01
C PHE A 74 16.12 -15.85 29.40
N LEU A 75 16.08 -16.50 30.57
CA LEU A 75 17.19 -17.34 31.03
C LEU A 75 17.44 -18.52 30.11
N ASN A 76 16.40 -19.16 29.56
CA ASN A 76 16.53 -20.23 28.58
C ASN A 76 17.25 -19.76 27.30
N VAL A 77 16.97 -18.54 26.84
CA VAL A 77 17.68 -17.95 25.69
C VAL A 77 19.15 -17.68 26.03
N ILE A 78 19.45 -17.19 27.24
CA ILE A 78 20.84 -16.96 27.65
C ILE A 78 21.59 -18.28 27.86
N GLU A 79 20.96 -19.29 28.45
CA GLU A 79 21.50 -20.63 28.58
C GLU A 79 21.88 -21.18 27.20
N PHE A 80 20.98 -21.04 26.24
CA PHE A 80 21.22 -21.44 24.86
C PHE A 80 22.37 -20.69 24.19
N LEU A 81 22.53 -19.40 24.46
CA LEU A 81 23.63 -18.59 23.92
C LEU A 81 24.97 -18.80 24.68
N SER A 82 24.98 -19.56 25.77
CA SER A 82 26.18 -19.83 26.56
C SER A 82 26.95 -21.02 25.98
N ALA A 83 28.26 -20.88 25.79
CA ALA A 83 29.08 -21.97 25.26
C ALA A 83 29.26 -23.10 26.29
N THR A 84 29.19 -22.78 27.59
CA THR A 84 29.36 -23.75 28.67
C THR A 84 28.34 -23.53 29.79
N LYS A 85 28.10 -24.58 30.58
CA LYS A 85 27.27 -24.49 31.79
C LYS A 85 27.87 -23.54 32.83
N GLU A 86 29.19 -23.49 32.94
CA GLU A 86 29.89 -22.56 33.85
C GLU A 86 29.64 -21.10 33.47
N GLU A 87 29.69 -20.79 32.17
CA GLU A 87 29.39 -19.44 31.66
C GLU A 87 27.93 -19.04 31.94
N ASN A 88 26.98 -19.96 31.78
CA ASN A 88 25.57 -19.71 32.10
C ASN A 88 25.38 -19.43 33.60
N LEU A 89 25.96 -20.26 34.47
CA LEU A 89 25.90 -20.07 35.93
C LEU A 89 26.50 -18.72 36.35
N HIS A 90 27.65 -18.36 35.78
CA HIS A 90 28.27 -17.07 36.05
C HIS A 90 27.39 -15.89 35.62
N PHE A 91 26.75 -15.99 34.44
CA PHE A 91 25.78 -14.97 34.01
C PHE A 91 24.60 -14.87 34.98
N GLN A 92 24.04 -16.00 35.41
CA GLN A 92 22.92 -16.03 36.36
C GLN A 92 23.28 -15.39 37.70
N GLU A 93 24.51 -15.59 38.19
CA GLU A 93 25.01 -14.91 39.40
C GLU A 93 25.10 -13.39 39.22
N ILE A 94 25.71 -12.92 38.13
CA ILE A 94 25.80 -11.49 37.79
C ILE A 94 24.40 -10.88 37.71
N TRP A 95 23.50 -11.53 36.98
CA TRP A 95 22.14 -11.05 36.75
C TRP A 95 21.30 -11.02 38.03
N SER A 96 21.47 -12.04 38.89
CA SER A 96 20.85 -12.12 40.21
C SER A 96 21.33 -10.99 41.12
N ASN A 97 22.65 -10.74 41.17
CA ASN A 97 23.24 -9.64 41.93
C ASN A 97 22.71 -8.28 41.48
N TYR A 98 22.67 -8.03 40.17
CA TYR A 98 22.05 -6.82 39.62
C TYR A 98 20.58 -6.70 40.04
N SER A 99 19.79 -7.78 39.91
CA SER A 99 18.38 -7.82 40.27
C SER A 99 18.11 -7.58 41.77
N MET A 100 19.01 -8.02 42.65
CA MET A 100 18.92 -7.76 44.11
C MET A 100 19.24 -6.31 44.45
N LYS A 101 20.30 -5.75 43.85
CA LYS A 101 20.70 -4.34 44.03
C LYS A 101 19.65 -3.38 43.49
N LEU A 102 19.01 -3.72 42.37
CA LEU A 102 17.91 -2.95 41.81
C LEU A 102 16.73 -2.84 42.79
N ARG A 103 16.43 -3.90 43.54
CA ARG A 103 15.34 -3.91 44.54
C ARG A 103 15.63 -3.12 45.81
N SER A 104 16.92 -2.94 46.13
CA SER A 104 17.38 -2.20 47.31
C SER A 104 17.82 -0.77 46.99
N PHE A 105 17.50 -0.30 45.78
CA PHE A 105 17.91 1.00 45.27
C PHE A 105 17.42 2.15 46.16
N ALA A 106 18.35 3.02 46.54
CA ALA A 106 18.10 4.32 47.13
C ALA A 106 18.92 5.39 46.38
N GLU A 107 18.43 6.62 46.34
CA GLU A 107 19.06 7.72 45.61
C GLU A 107 20.51 7.96 46.10
N GLY A 108 21.49 7.89 45.18
CA GLY A 108 22.92 8.06 45.49
C GLY A 108 23.75 6.78 45.63
N ASP A 109 23.16 5.60 45.44
CA ASP A 109 23.89 4.33 45.51
C ASP A 109 24.80 4.12 44.28
N VAL A 110 26.12 4.07 44.48
CA VAL A 110 27.12 3.81 43.43
C VAL A 110 27.19 2.31 43.11
N ALA A 111 26.80 1.44 44.05
CA ALA A 111 26.93 -0.01 43.92
C ALA A 111 25.98 -0.60 42.87
N ILE A 112 24.87 0.08 42.57
CA ILE A 112 23.95 -0.29 41.48
C ILE A 112 24.53 0.05 40.11
N VAL A 113 25.27 1.14 39.98
CA VAL A 113 25.90 1.56 38.71
C VAL A 113 26.96 0.53 38.31
N GLU A 114 27.76 0.07 39.26
CA GLU A 114 28.76 -0.98 39.03
C GLU A 114 28.10 -2.33 38.67
N ALA A 115 27.05 -2.71 39.39
CA ALA A 115 26.30 -3.94 39.09
C ALA A 115 25.63 -3.89 37.72
N LYS A 116 25.06 -2.73 37.36
CA LYS A 116 24.51 -2.46 36.02
C LYS A 116 25.58 -2.62 34.96
N GLN A 117 26.73 -1.96 35.09
CA GLN A 117 27.81 -2.03 34.10
C GLN A 117 28.34 -3.46 33.91
N THR A 118 28.44 -4.23 35.01
CA THR A 118 28.84 -5.64 34.96
C THR A 118 27.80 -6.49 34.24
N ALA A 119 26.51 -6.31 34.55
CA ALA A 119 25.42 -7.00 33.87
C ALA A 119 25.32 -6.63 32.38
N GLU A 120 25.47 -5.35 32.03
CA GLU A 120 25.49 -4.86 30.65
C GLU A 120 26.63 -5.48 29.86
N LYS A 121 27.86 -5.49 30.41
CA LYS A 121 29.01 -6.12 29.74
C LYS A 121 28.76 -7.61 29.49
N ALA A 122 28.24 -8.33 30.48
CA ALA A 122 27.93 -9.75 30.36
C ALA A 122 26.80 -10.03 29.35
N LEU A 123 25.85 -9.10 29.20
CA LEU A 123 24.77 -9.22 28.22
C LEU A 123 25.26 -8.90 26.79
N PHE A 124 26.10 -7.88 26.63
CA PHE A 124 26.62 -7.44 25.33
C PHE A 124 27.60 -8.43 24.69
N THR A 125 28.14 -9.40 25.42
CA THR A 125 28.88 -10.50 24.80
C THR A 125 27.98 -11.47 24.03
N LYS A 126 26.67 -11.49 24.32
CA LYS A 126 25.70 -12.43 23.76
C LYS A 126 24.63 -11.77 22.89
N ILE A 127 24.21 -10.57 23.25
CA ILE A 127 23.09 -9.87 22.61
C ILE A 127 23.53 -8.49 22.15
N ALA A 128 23.27 -8.19 20.87
CA ALA A 128 23.37 -6.84 20.33
C ALA A 128 21.97 -6.26 20.10
N ARG A 129 21.71 -5.06 20.61
CA ARG A 129 20.46 -4.33 20.40
C ARG A 129 20.77 -2.96 19.83
N THR A 130 20.07 -2.60 18.76
CA THR A 130 20.08 -1.23 18.21
C THR A 130 18.70 -0.63 18.40
N GLU A 131 18.64 0.49 19.10
CA GLU A 131 17.38 1.21 19.32
C GLU A 131 17.23 2.36 18.31
N ARG A 132 15.97 2.65 17.94
CA ARG A 132 15.62 3.76 17.05
C ARG A 132 15.77 5.12 17.73
N SER A 133 15.51 5.15 19.03
CA SER A 133 15.60 6.34 19.87
C SER A 133 16.82 6.21 20.77
N SER A 134 17.92 6.89 20.46
CA SER A 134 18.83 7.23 21.56
C SER A 134 18.07 8.23 22.43
N ALA A 135 18.12 8.07 23.76
CA ALA A 135 17.34 8.83 24.73
C ALA A 135 17.51 10.37 24.69
N LEU A 136 18.28 10.91 23.74
CA LEU A 136 18.75 12.30 23.72
C LEU A 136 18.42 13.11 22.45
N ALA A 137 17.90 12.55 21.34
CA ALA A 137 17.70 13.38 20.12
C ALA A 137 16.60 12.95 19.11
N ALA A 138 16.31 11.66 18.96
CA ALA A 138 15.39 11.18 17.90
C ALA A 138 13.94 11.02 18.41
N THR A 139 13.02 11.83 17.90
CA THR A 139 11.58 11.78 18.24
C THR A 139 10.89 10.53 17.72
N ASP A 140 9.92 10.02 18.48
CA ASP A 140 8.96 9.02 18.00
C ASP A 140 8.18 9.59 16.80
N LEU A 141 8.27 8.93 15.65
CA LEU A 141 7.57 9.34 14.42
C LEU A 141 6.06 9.13 14.50
N ILE A 142 5.57 8.44 15.53
CA ILE A 142 4.16 8.08 15.68
C ILE A 142 3.40 9.19 16.43
N ALA A 143 2.32 9.67 15.81
CA ALA A 143 1.44 10.68 16.36
C ALA A 143 0.01 10.14 16.57
N ASP A 144 -0.58 10.49 17.72
CA ASP A 144 -1.92 10.10 18.17
C ASP A 144 -3.03 11.14 17.84
N SER A 145 -2.72 12.11 16.98
CA SER A 145 -3.54 13.30 16.70
C SER A 145 -4.93 13.03 16.10
N TYR A 146 -5.22 11.79 15.70
CA TYR A 146 -6.48 11.39 15.06
C TYR A 146 -7.30 10.39 15.88
N ASN A 147 -6.93 10.16 17.13
CA ASN A 147 -7.74 9.37 18.05
C ASN A 147 -9.02 10.12 18.37
N LYS A 148 -10.17 9.42 18.24
CA LYS A 148 -11.47 10.04 18.41
C LYS A 148 -12.43 9.11 19.13
N GLU A 149 -13.08 9.67 20.15
CA GLU A 149 -14.25 9.07 20.78
C GLU A 149 -15.49 9.38 19.93
N LEU A 150 -16.17 8.33 19.50
CA LEU A 150 -17.30 8.36 18.58
C LEU A 150 -18.58 8.04 19.34
N ILE A 151 -19.65 8.75 19.01
CA ILE A 151 -20.98 8.48 19.57
C ILE A 151 -21.68 7.46 18.66
N PRO A 152 -22.25 6.36 19.20
CA PRO A 152 -23.03 5.42 18.42
C PRO A 152 -24.19 6.11 17.69
N THR A 153 -24.36 5.79 16.41
CA THR A 153 -25.46 6.33 15.61
C THR A 153 -26.78 5.60 15.92
N LYS A 154 -27.90 6.28 15.64
CA LYS A 154 -29.25 5.68 15.73
C LYS A 154 -29.38 4.38 14.92
N GLU A 155 -28.69 4.31 13.78
CA GLU A 155 -28.77 3.16 12.87
C GLU A 155 -28.03 1.93 13.42
N GLU A 156 -26.93 2.12 14.17
CA GLU A 156 -26.21 1.05 14.86
C GLU A 156 -27.04 0.44 15.99
N ILE A 157 -27.70 1.29 16.78
CA ILE A 157 -28.58 0.83 17.85
C ILE A 157 -29.72 -0.01 17.27
N LYS A 158 -30.33 0.44 16.15
CA LYS A 158 -31.34 -0.35 15.44
C LYS A 158 -30.79 -1.66 14.89
N ALA A 159 -29.56 -1.67 14.37
CA ALA A 159 -28.91 -2.90 13.90
C ALA A 159 -28.71 -3.90 15.04
N TYR A 160 -28.26 -3.43 16.21
CA TYR A 160 -28.12 -4.24 17.42
C TYR A 160 -29.46 -4.84 17.86
N VAL A 161 -30.50 -4.01 17.98
CA VAL A 161 -31.85 -4.46 18.35
C VAL A 161 -32.39 -5.48 17.34
N ALA A 162 -32.20 -5.23 16.04
CA ALA A 162 -32.65 -6.15 14.99
C ALA A 162 -31.95 -7.52 15.08
N ALA A 163 -30.64 -7.52 15.30
CA ALA A 163 -29.87 -8.75 15.43
C ALA A 163 -30.22 -9.49 16.74
N HIS A 164 -30.45 -8.77 17.84
CA HIS A 164 -30.89 -9.37 19.10
C HIS A 164 -32.27 -10.02 19.00
N LYS A 165 -33.24 -9.36 18.34
CA LYS A 165 -34.55 -9.95 18.05
C LYS A 165 -34.44 -11.24 17.22
N LEU A 166 -33.49 -11.28 16.29
CA LEU A 166 -33.22 -12.49 15.50
C LEU A 166 -32.67 -13.62 16.38
N VAL A 167 -31.72 -13.34 17.28
CA VAL A 167 -31.19 -14.31 18.26
C VAL A 167 -32.32 -14.89 19.13
N GLN A 168 -33.16 -14.02 19.69
CA GLN A 168 -34.30 -14.43 20.51
C GLN A 168 -35.27 -15.32 19.74
N ALA A 169 -35.61 -14.94 18.49
CA ALA A 169 -36.51 -15.72 17.65
C ALA A 169 -35.97 -17.12 17.30
N MET A 170 -34.64 -17.27 17.26
CA MET A 170 -33.99 -18.57 17.05
C MET A 170 -33.97 -19.45 18.30
N GLY A 171 -34.31 -18.91 19.48
CA GLY A 171 -34.14 -19.60 20.76
C GLY A 171 -32.68 -19.93 21.08
N ALA A 172 -31.74 -19.14 20.55
CA ALA A 172 -30.31 -19.38 20.75
C ALA A 172 -29.90 -19.05 22.19
N THR A 173 -29.12 -19.94 22.81
CA THR A 173 -28.63 -19.79 24.19
C THR A 173 -27.50 -18.77 24.34
N HIS A 174 -26.94 -18.27 23.24
CA HIS A 174 -25.84 -17.32 23.23
C HIS A 174 -26.29 -15.92 22.80
N ASN A 175 -25.71 -14.90 23.42
CA ASN A 175 -25.93 -13.51 23.03
C ASN A 175 -25.06 -13.12 21.82
N LEU A 176 -25.54 -12.15 21.04
CA LEU A 176 -24.74 -11.53 19.99
C LEU A 176 -23.65 -10.64 20.61
N PRO A 177 -22.35 -10.85 20.29
CA PRO A 177 -21.29 -9.96 20.73
C PRO A 177 -21.55 -8.52 20.24
N VAL A 178 -21.53 -7.55 21.17
CA VAL A 178 -21.69 -6.13 20.84
C VAL A 178 -20.64 -5.66 19.84
N ASP A 179 -19.43 -6.22 19.93
CA ASP A 179 -18.32 -5.92 19.04
C ASP A 179 -18.59 -6.26 17.57
N TYR A 180 -19.49 -7.21 17.29
CA TYR A 180 -19.90 -7.50 15.90
C TYR A 180 -20.61 -6.30 15.27
N VAL A 181 -21.56 -5.72 16.00
CA VAL A 181 -22.35 -4.58 15.53
C VAL A 181 -21.51 -3.30 15.50
N LYS A 182 -20.60 -3.12 16.48
CA LYS A 182 -19.62 -2.03 16.47
C LYS A 182 -18.71 -2.08 15.24
N SER A 183 -18.41 -3.29 14.73
CA SER A 183 -17.37 -3.52 13.72
C SER A 183 -17.90 -3.50 12.29
N SER A 184 -19.15 -3.83 12.02
CA SER A 184 -19.68 -3.83 10.66
C SER A 184 -21.15 -3.43 10.60
N PRO A 185 -21.53 -2.45 9.75
CA PRO A 185 -22.92 -2.33 9.32
C PRO A 185 -23.30 -3.53 8.45
N TYR A 186 -24.60 -3.77 8.28
CA TYR A 186 -25.12 -4.85 7.43
C TYR A 186 -24.49 -6.21 7.76
N LEU A 187 -24.52 -6.56 9.05
CA LEU A 187 -23.74 -7.65 9.63
C LEU A 187 -23.85 -8.98 8.86
N LEU A 188 -25.08 -9.36 8.49
CA LEU A 188 -25.33 -10.62 7.80
C LEU A 188 -24.86 -10.62 6.34
N SER A 189 -24.59 -9.45 5.76
CA SER A 189 -24.05 -9.34 4.40
C SER A 189 -22.55 -9.60 4.31
N PHE A 190 -21.79 -9.32 5.37
CA PHE A 190 -20.34 -9.46 5.38
C PHE A 190 -19.82 -10.61 6.25
N MET A 191 -20.66 -11.15 7.14
CA MET A 191 -20.33 -12.36 7.88
C MET A 191 -20.25 -13.57 6.96
N ARG A 192 -19.05 -14.15 6.86
CA ARG A 192 -18.80 -15.42 6.20
C ARG A 192 -18.16 -16.41 7.16
N ASN A 193 -18.67 -17.64 7.21
CA ASN A 193 -18.17 -18.70 8.09
C ASN A 193 -18.27 -18.42 9.60
N TYR A 194 -18.86 -17.30 10.01
CA TYR A 194 -19.16 -17.02 11.41
C TYR A 194 -20.20 -18.00 11.94
N ARG A 195 -20.00 -18.49 13.17
CA ARG A 195 -20.96 -19.36 13.88
C ARG A 195 -22.37 -18.76 13.88
N PHE A 196 -22.48 -17.48 14.21
CA PHE A 196 -23.77 -16.76 14.20
C PHE A 196 -24.47 -16.82 12.83
N LYS A 197 -23.75 -16.59 11.73
CA LYS A 197 -24.32 -16.67 10.37
C LYS A 197 -24.77 -18.10 10.03
N ARG A 198 -23.98 -19.11 10.41
CA ARG A 198 -24.33 -20.52 10.19
C ARG A 198 -25.57 -20.93 10.98
N ASP A 199 -25.72 -20.44 12.21
CA ASP A 199 -26.89 -20.70 13.04
C ASP A 199 -28.15 -20.05 12.46
N VAL A 200 -28.04 -18.81 11.94
CA VAL A 200 -29.10 -18.14 11.17
C VAL A 200 -29.51 -18.96 9.94
N GLU A 201 -28.55 -19.41 9.14
CA GLU A 201 -28.83 -20.25 7.96
C GLU A 201 -29.49 -21.59 8.34
N ARG A 202 -29.00 -22.25 9.41
CA ARG A 202 -29.56 -23.52 9.90
C ARG A 202 -30.99 -23.37 10.42
N PHE A 203 -31.26 -22.31 11.18
CA PHE A 203 -32.59 -22.04 11.73
C PHE A 203 -33.63 -21.88 10.62
N PHE A 204 -33.35 -21.07 9.60
CA PHE A 204 -34.32 -20.86 8.52
C PHE A 204 -34.43 -22.02 7.55
N LYS A 205 -33.40 -22.87 7.42
CA LYS A 205 -33.56 -24.17 6.74
C LYS A 205 -34.56 -25.08 7.45
N LYS A 206 -34.56 -25.07 8.79
CA LYS A 206 -35.52 -25.85 9.60
C LYS A 206 -36.91 -25.24 9.64
N TYR A 207 -37.00 -23.91 9.61
CA TYR A 207 -38.26 -23.15 9.67
C TYR A 207 -38.36 -22.12 8.51
N PRO A 208 -38.51 -22.56 7.25
CA PRO A 208 -38.54 -21.67 6.09
C PRO A 208 -39.67 -20.63 6.12
N GLU A 209 -40.81 -20.96 6.74
CA GLU A 209 -41.97 -20.10 6.92
C GLU A 209 -41.65 -18.84 7.75
N LYS A 210 -40.62 -18.89 8.60
CA LYS A 210 -40.19 -17.79 9.46
C LYS A 210 -39.19 -16.84 8.81
N ILE A 211 -38.78 -17.06 7.56
CA ILE A 211 -37.69 -16.32 6.88
C ILE A 211 -37.82 -14.79 6.95
N ASN A 212 -39.04 -14.26 6.98
CA ASN A 212 -39.29 -12.82 7.07
C ASN A 212 -38.78 -12.19 8.36
N LEU A 213 -38.54 -12.96 9.43
CA LEU A 213 -37.89 -12.47 10.66
C LEU A 213 -36.46 -11.99 10.42
N ALA A 214 -35.76 -12.54 9.41
CA ALA A 214 -34.44 -12.07 9.02
C ALA A 214 -34.49 -10.85 8.08
N LYS A 215 -35.66 -10.45 7.56
CA LYS A 215 -35.77 -9.35 6.60
C LYS A 215 -35.67 -8.00 7.32
N ASN A 216 -34.45 -7.47 7.41
CA ASN A 216 -34.20 -6.19 8.04
C ASN A 216 -33.12 -5.38 7.30
N LYS A 217 -33.44 -4.13 6.94
CA LYS A 217 -32.55 -3.21 6.20
C LYS A 217 -31.26 -2.84 6.94
N HIS A 218 -31.17 -3.07 8.25
CA HIS A 218 -29.98 -2.81 9.05
C HIS A 218 -29.04 -4.03 9.11
N LEU A 219 -29.55 -5.23 8.82
CA LEU A 219 -28.77 -6.47 8.83
C LEU A 219 -28.26 -6.86 7.45
N TRP A 220 -28.94 -6.42 6.39
CA TRP A 220 -28.62 -6.77 5.01
C TRP A 220 -28.44 -5.55 4.14
N LEU A 221 -27.48 -5.68 3.25
CA LEU A 221 -27.27 -4.83 2.10
C LEU A 221 -28.15 -5.33 0.93
N GLU A 222 -28.73 -4.42 0.16
CA GLU A 222 -29.54 -4.74 -1.01
C GLU A 222 -28.90 -4.23 -2.30
N ARG A 223 -29.03 -5.03 -3.39
CA ARG A 223 -28.51 -4.68 -4.71
C ARG A 223 -29.02 -3.33 -5.23
N SER A 224 -30.30 -3.06 -4.99
CA SER A 224 -30.99 -1.82 -5.40
C SER A 224 -30.30 -0.56 -4.88
N GLN A 225 -29.59 -0.64 -3.75
CA GLN A 225 -28.89 0.48 -3.15
C GLN A 225 -27.63 0.90 -3.92
N PHE A 226 -27.06 0.00 -4.73
CA PHE A 226 -25.84 0.21 -5.54
C PHE A 226 -26.18 0.52 -6.99
N GLU A 227 -27.24 -0.09 -7.50
CA GLU A 227 -27.60 -0.15 -8.92
C GLU A 227 -27.49 1.21 -9.63
N HIS A 228 -27.88 2.30 -8.97
CA HIS A 228 -27.90 3.65 -9.55
C HIS A 228 -26.93 4.63 -8.89
N PHE A 229 -25.82 4.14 -8.31
CA PHE A 229 -24.83 4.97 -7.62
C PHE A 229 -25.47 5.88 -6.54
N THR A 230 -26.44 5.34 -5.80
CA THR A 230 -27.11 6.05 -4.71
C THR A 230 -26.19 6.20 -3.50
N LYS A 231 -26.20 7.38 -2.85
CA LYS A 231 -25.40 7.58 -1.62
C LYS A 231 -25.90 6.65 -0.51
N LEU A 232 -25.02 5.77 -0.05
CA LEU A 232 -25.26 4.98 1.15
C LEU A 232 -25.00 5.88 2.35
N LYS A 233 -25.99 6.03 3.23
CA LYS A 233 -25.75 6.68 4.51
C LYS A 233 -24.90 5.71 5.36
N PRO A 234 -23.72 6.10 5.86
CA PRO A 234 -22.95 5.26 6.76
C PRO A 234 -23.82 4.94 7.97
N SER A 235 -24.13 3.66 8.16
CA SER A 235 -24.91 3.16 9.29
C SER A 235 -24.01 2.71 10.45
N ASN A 236 -22.76 3.20 10.49
CA ASN A 236 -21.76 2.88 11.49
C ASN A 236 -20.81 4.07 11.72
N ALA A 237 -20.59 4.46 12.97
CA ALA A 237 -19.82 5.66 13.30
C ALA A 237 -18.33 5.53 12.93
N LYS A 238 -17.73 4.34 13.12
CA LYS A 238 -16.34 4.06 12.72
C LYS A 238 -16.17 4.17 11.20
N LEU A 239 -17.10 3.60 10.44
CA LEU A 239 -17.09 3.66 8.98
C LEU A 239 -17.20 5.11 8.51
N GLU A 240 -18.14 5.88 9.07
CA GLU A 240 -18.30 7.30 8.74
C GLU A 240 -17.01 8.09 9.01
N TYR A 241 -16.39 7.87 10.16
CA TYR A 241 -15.15 8.53 10.54
C TYR A 241 -14.00 8.19 9.57
N VAL A 242 -13.77 6.90 9.31
CA VAL A 242 -12.72 6.44 8.39
C VAL A 242 -12.99 6.92 6.97
N GLN A 243 -14.23 6.83 6.49
CA GLN A 243 -14.62 7.32 5.16
C GLN A 243 -14.34 8.82 5.02
N ASN A 244 -14.69 9.61 6.04
CA ASN A 244 -14.40 11.05 6.04
C ASN A 244 -12.91 11.34 6.01
N LEU A 245 -12.06 10.59 6.73
CA LEU A 245 -10.60 10.74 6.68
C LEU A 245 -10.02 10.34 5.32
N VAL A 246 -10.44 9.19 4.80
CA VAL A 246 -9.96 8.61 3.55
C VAL A 246 -10.24 9.51 2.34
N PHE A 247 -11.41 10.16 2.30
CA PHE A 247 -11.82 11.03 1.19
C PHE A 247 -11.48 12.53 1.40
N LYS A 248 -10.70 12.90 2.42
CA LYS A 248 -10.09 14.24 2.53
C LYS A 248 -9.19 14.54 1.33
N GLN A 249 -8.86 15.82 1.14
CA GLN A 249 -7.88 16.27 0.13
C GLN A 249 -8.18 15.71 -1.28
N ASN A 250 -9.46 15.67 -1.66
CA ASN A 250 -9.89 15.25 -3.00
C ASN A 250 -9.46 13.81 -3.40
N ALA A 251 -9.18 12.92 -2.44
CA ALA A 251 -8.61 11.59 -2.68
C ALA A 251 -9.39 10.70 -3.66
N ALA A 252 -10.72 10.89 -3.76
CA ALA A 252 -11.56 10.17 -4.74
C ALA A 252 -11.14 10.43 -6.20
N ARG A 253 -10.45 11.56 -6.46
CA ARG A 253 -9.96 11.98 -7.78
C ARG A 253 -8.46 11.73 -8.00
N LEU A 254 -7.78 11.12 -7.03
CA LEU A 254 -6.38 10.72 -7.17
C LEU A 254 -6.29 9.30 -7.76
N LEU A 255 -5.43 9.11 -8.76
CA LEU A 255 -5.12 7.80 -9.35
C LEU A 255 -3.77 7.24 -8.84
N TRP A 256 -2.92 8.12 -8.31
CA TRP A 256 -1.69 7.80 -7.59
C TRP A 256 -1.51 8.71 -6.37
N VAL A 257 -0.62 8.30 -5.47
CA VAL A 257 -0.15 9.10 -4.34
C VAL A 257 0.79 10.20 -4.87
N PRO A 258 0.60 11.48 -4.51
CA PRO A 258 1.51 12.55 -4.90
C PRO A 258 2.96 12.25 -4.49
N PRO A 259 3.95 12.59 -5.33
CA PRO A 259 5.36 12.36 -4.98
C PRO A 259 5.75 13.22 -3.77
N SER A 260 6.65 12.70 -2.96
CA SER A 260 7.24 13.36 -1.79
C SER A 260 8.08 14.58 -2.18
N ARG A 261 8.75 14.52 -3.35
CA ARG A 261 9.45 15.66 -3.97
C ARG A 261 8.97 15.85 -5.42
N PRO A 262 7.91 16.62 -5.66
CA PRO A 262 7.53 16.97 -7.03
C PRO A 262 8.59 17.91 -7.63
N TYR A 263 8.84 17.80 -8.93
CA TYR A 263 9.80 18.67 -9.64
C TYR A 263 9.29 20.07 -9.92
N TYR A 264 7.98 20.27 -9.83
CA TYR A 264 7.29 21.55 -9.95
C TYR A 264 5.98 21.47 -9.16
N GLU A 265 5.38 22.61 -8.84
CA GLU A 265 4.14 22.68 -8.05
C GLU A 265 3.02 21.79 -8.63
N LEU A 266 2.36 21.02 -7.77
CA LEU A 266 1.22 20.20 -8.15
C LEU A 266 0.01 21.07 -8.48
N SER A 267 -0.78 20.65 -9.47
CA SER A 267 -1.92 21.44 -9.95
C SER A 267 -3.11 20.55 -10.29
N GLY A 268 -4.20 21.17 -10.75
CA GLY A 268 -5.44 20.48 -11.10
C GLY A 268 -5.97 19.63 -9.93
N PRO A 269 -6.25 18.32 -10.13
CA PRO A 269 -6.79 17.47 -9.08
C PRO A 269 -5.80 17.14 -7.95
N PHE A 270 -4.51 17.40 -8.16
CA PHE A 270 -3.42 17.16 -7.19
C PHE A 270 -3.07 18.40 -6.35
N LYS A 271 -3.68 19.55 -6.64
CA LYS A 271 -3.47 20.76 -5.84
C LYS A 271 -3.93 20.56 -4.39
N ASP A 272 -3.13 21.02 -3.42
CA ASP A 272 -3.41 20.95 -1.98
C ASP A 272 -3.54 19.50 -1.46
N THR A 273 -2.90 18.56 -2.17
CA THR A 273 -2.86 17.13 -1.81
C THR A 273 -1.50 16.69 -1.27
N GLU A 274 -0.58 17.63 -1.06
CA GLU A 274 0.69 17.41 -0.36
C GLU A 274 0.39 16.76 1.00
N GLY A 275 1.02 15.61 1.26
CA GLY A 275 0.79 14.83 2.47
C GLY A 275 -0.37 13.83 2.40
N PHE A 276 -1.06 13.66 1.27
CA PHE A 276 -1.92 12.49 1.05
C PHE A 276 -1.13 11.19 1.28
N SER A 277 -1.78 10.17 1.81
CA SER A 277 -1.18 8.88 2.08
C SER A 277 -2.22 7.77 2.06
N LYS A 278 -1.77 6.55 1.75
CA LYS A 278 -2.55 5.34 1.89
C LYS A 278 -2.84 5.02 3.36
N TYR A 279 -3.83 4.16 3.56
CA TYR A 279 -4.30 3.70 4.86
C TYR A 279 -4.14 2.20 5.01
N LEU A 280 -3.53 1.76 6.10
CA LEU A 280 -3.50 0.37 6.54
C LEU A 280 -4.49 0.20 7.69
N VAL A 281 -5.41 -0.75 7.58
CA VAL A 281 -6.48 -0.96 8.57
C VAL A 281 -6.39 -2.36 9.17
N PHE A 282 -6.22 -2.45 10.49
CA PHE A 282 -6.22 -3.71 11.22
C PHE A 282 -7.53 -3.94 11.95
N SER A 283 -8.13 -5.11 11.74
CA SER A 283 -9.37 -5.55 12.39
C SER A 283 -9.19 -6.90 13.06
N ALA A 284 -9.88 -7.12 14.18
CA ALA A 284 -9.98 -8.44 14.81
C ALA A 284 -10.92 -9.38 14.03
N TRP A 285 -11.78 -8.83 13.17
CA TRP A 285 -12.86 -9.57 12.52
C TRP A 285 -12.70 -9.62 10.99
N GLU A 286 -12.74 -10.83 10.41
CA GLU A 286 -12.64 -11.09 8.96
C GLU A 286 -13.73 -10.45 8.08
N MET A 287 -14.88 -10.07 8.66
CA MET A 287 -15.93 -9.35 7.92
C MET A 287 -15.54 -7.92 7.58
N VAL A 288 -14.70 -7.28 8.41
CA VAL A 288 -14.36 -5.85 8.29
C VAL A 288 -13.52 -5.57 7.05
N PRO A 289 -12.44 -6.33 6.73
CA PRO A 289 -11.71 -6.11 5.49
C PRO A 289 -12.60 -6.11 4.24
N ARG A 290 -13.53 -7.06 4.16
CA ARG A 290 -14.49 -7.15 3.04
C ARG A 290 -15.46 -5.97 3.02
N MET A 291 -16.00 -5.59 4.18
CA MET A 291 -16.89 -4.44 4.32
C MET A 291 -16.22 -3.14 3.89
N LEU A 292 -15.02 -2.84 4.41
CA LEU A 292 -14.29 -1.62 4.06
C LEU A 292 -13.92 -1.58 2.57
N SER A 293 -13.45 -2.71 2.03
CA SER A 293 -13.02 -2.79 0.64
C SER A 293 -14.15 -2.49 -0.35
N THR A 294 -15.33 -3.04 -0.07
CA THR A 294 -16.52 -2.88 -0.92
C THR A 294 -17.15 -1.50 -0.76
N LEU A 295 -17.38 -1.04 0.47
CA LEU A 295 -18.08 0.22 0.73
C LEU A 295 -17.24 1.45 0.36
N LEU A 296 -15.94 1.45 0.65
CA LEU A 296 -15.06 2.56 0.27
C LEU A 296 -14.83 2.61 -1.25
N SER A 297 -14.68 1.47 -1.92
CA SER A 297 -14.56 1.45 -3.38
C SER A 297 -15.84 1.94 -4.05
N TYR A 298 -17.00 1.44 -3.61
CA TYR A 298 -18.27 1.95 -4.10
C TYR A 298 -18.42 3.47 -3.91
N GLU A 299 -18.08 4.00 -2.73
CA GLU A 299 -18.16 5.45 -2.49
C GLU A 299 -17.24 6.24 -3.42
N SER A 300 -16.02 5.74 -3.68
CA SER A 300 -15.10 6.36 -4.63
C SER A 300 -15.67 6.39 -6.05
N GLU A 301 -16.30 5.32 -6.53
CA GLU A 301 -16.98 5.31 -7.84
C GLU A 301 -18.13 6.32 -7.83
N ARG A 302 -18.97 6.24 -6.78
CA ARG A 302 -20.18 7.04 -6.63
C ARG A 302 -19.90 8.54 -6.63
N ILE A 303 -18.86 9.00 -5.94
CA ILE A 303 -18.48 10.42 -5.89
C ILE A 303 -18.22 10.94 -7.32
N ASN A 304 -17.45 10.21 -8.11
CA ASN A 304 -17.08 10.63 -9.46
C ASN A 304 -18.26 10.50 -10.43
N VAL A 305 -18.96 9.36 -10.42
CA VAL A 305 -20.11 9.12 -11.31
C VAL A 305 -21.25 10.11 -11.02
N ALA A 306 -21.55 10.38 -9.75
CA ALA A 306 -22.60 11.35 -9.41
C ALA A 306 -22.27 12.76 -9.93
N GLU A 307 -20.99 13.15 -9.94
CA GLU A 307 -20.55 14.42 -10.48
C GLU A 307 -20.66 14.47 -12.01
N LEU A 308 -20.33 13.38 -12.72
CA LEU A 308 -20.56 13.28 -14.17
C LEU A 308 -22.03 13.42 -14.53
N LEU A 309 -22.90 12.75 -13.79
CA LEU A 309 -24.35 12.77 -14.02
C LEU A 309 -24.95 14.16 -13.81
N LYS A 310 -24.40 14.99 -12.90
CA LYS A 310 -24.82 16.38 -12.74
C LYS A 310 -24.45 17.25 -13.94
N ARG A 311 -23.29 17.01 -14.57
CA ARG A 311 -22.80 17.81 -15.70
C ARG A 311 -23.54 17.51 -16.99
N LYS A 312 -23.96 16.26 -17.18
CA LYS A 312 -24.76 15.82 -18.34
C LYS A 312 -26.20 16.29 -18.18
N LYS A 313 -26.47 17.56 -18.50
CA LYS A 313 -27.84 18.09 -18.63
C LYS A 313 -28.63 17.24 -19.65
N HIS A 314 -29.52 16.37 -19.15
CA HIS A 314 -30.64 15.77 -19.88
C HIS A 314 -30.42 14.67 -20.95
N LYS A 315 -29.24 14.04 -21.11
CA LYS A 315 -29.13 12.86 -21.99
C LYS A 315 -28.55 11.64 -21.27
N GLU A 316 -29.38 10.60 -21.18
CA GLU A 316 -29.11 9.20 -20.76
C GLU A 316 -29.13 8.87 -19.26
N ARG A 317 -30.34 8.69 -18.70
CA ARG A 317 -30.56 7.92 -17.45
C ARG A 317 -30.32 6.42 -17.68
N LYS A 318 -29.07 6.01 -17.88
CA LYS A 318 -28.65 4.59 -17.97
C LYS A 318 -27.39 4.25 -17.17
N ALA A 319 -26.88 5.14 -16.32
CA ALA A 319 -25.74 4.81 -15.46
C ALA A 319 -26.13 3.76 -14.42
N GLN A 320 -25.66 2.53 -14.64
CA GLN A 320 -25.84 1.40 -13.74
C GLN A 320 -24.50 0.93 -13.19
N TYR A 321 -24.48 0.55 -11.91
CA TYR A 321 -23.28 0.02 -11.26
C TYR A 321 -22.94 -1.37 -11.77
N PHE A 322 -23.95 -2.23 -11.92
CA PHE A 322 -23.80 -3.57 -12.48
C PHE A 322 -23.94 -3.49 -14.01
N THR A 323 -23.23 -4.37 -14.71
CA THR A 323 -23.31 -4.42 -16.17
C THR A 323 -24.73 -4.73 -16.63
N ASP A 324 -25.19 -4.01 -17.63
CA ASP A 324 -26.46 -4.28 -18.31
C ASP A 324 -26.38 -5.56 -19.17
N SER A 325 -27.46 -5.89 -19.88
CA SER A 325 -27.50 -7.03 -20.81
C SER A 325 -26.52 -6.93 -21.99
N SER A 326 -25.97 -5.73 -22.25
CA SER A 326 -24.93 -5.50 -23.26
C SER A 326 -23.51 -5.77 -22.73
N GLY A 327 -23.36 -6.03 -21.42
CA GLY A 327 -22.09 -6.31 -20.77
C GLY A 327 -21.21 -5.07 -20.58
N LYS A 328 -21.72 -3.86 -20.83
CA LYS A 328 -20.94 -2.63 -20.77
C LYS A 328 -21.02 -1.97 -19.39
N ARG A 329 -19.90 -1.41 -18.95
CA ARG A 329 -19.78 -0.63 -17.69
C ARG A 329 -19.86 0.87 -17.99
N TYR A 330 -20.31 1.63 -17.00
CA TYR A 330 -20.36 3.10 -17.07
C TYR A 330 -19.32 3.76 -16.16
N PRO A 331 -18.60 4.81 -16.62
CA PRO A 331 -18.51 5.24 -18.02
C PRO A 331 -17.77 4.22 -18.89
N ALA A 332 -17.91 4.34 -20.21
CA ALA A 332 -17.22 3.46 -21.14
C ALA A 332 -15.73 3.81 -21.25
N ALA A 333 -14.89 2.78 -21.35
CA ALA A 333 -13.46 2.90 -21.64
C ALA A 333 -13.21 3.75 -22.91
N ARG A 334 -12.18 4.62 -22.86
CA ARG A 334 -11.89 5.65 -23.89
C ARG A 334 -10.57 5.46 -24.63
N LEU A 335 -9.70 4.56 -24.17
CA LEU A 335 -8.34 4.35 -24.66
C LEU A 335 -8.20 2.99 -25.33
N ASN A 336 -9.11 2.66 -26.23
CA ASN A 336 -9.12 1.37 -26.94
C ASN A 336 -8.57 1.52 -28.36
N PHE A 337 -7.70 0.60 -28.77
CA PHE A 337 -7.27 0.43 -30.16
C PHE A 337 -8.40 -0.20 -30.99
N SER A 338 -9.41 0.61 -31.31
CA SER A 338 -10.63 0.15 -32.00
C SER A 338 -10.54 0.22 -33.52
N LEU A 339 -11.20 -0.73 -34.18
CA LEU A 339 -11.36 -0.77 -35.62
C LEU A 339 -12.78 -0.36 -36.01
N SER A 340 -12.92 0.47 -37.04
CA SER A 340 -14.19 0.78 -37.69
C SER A 340 -14.08 0.44 -39.17
N ALA A 341 -14.96 -0.44 -39.67
CA ALA A 341 -14.88 -0.98 -41.03
C ALA A 341 -13.46 -1.47 -41.42
N GLY A 342 -12.77 -2.12 -40.48
CA GLY A 342 -11.40 -2.62 -40.66
C GLY A 342 -10.30 -1.56 -40.54
N LYS A 343 -10.63 -0.27 -40.42
CA LYS A 343 -9.64 0.82 -40.30
C LYS A 343 -9.42 1.25 -38.84
N PRO A 344 -8.16 1.37 -38.39
CA PRO A 344 -7.80 2.00 -37.12
C PRO A 344 -8.42 3.38 -36.93
N GLN A 345 -8.99 3.65 -35.74
CA GLN A 345 -9.62 4.93 -35.42
C GLN A 345 -8.83 5.76 -34.41
N ALA A 346 -7.98 5.13 -33.59
CA ALA A 346 -7.38 5.75 -32.41
C ALA A 346 -5.85 5.85 -32.51
N MET A 347 -5.33 6.25 -33.68
CA MET A 347 -3.88 6.38 -33.93
C MET A 347 -3.17 7.31 -32.94
N SER A 348 -3.87 8.31 -32.41
CA SER A 348 -3.33 9.25 -31.42
C SER A 348 -2.96 8.59 -30.08
N LEU A 349 -3.39 7.36 -29.79
CA LEU A 349 -2.95 6.63 -28.58
C LEU A 349 -1.45 6.34 -28.56
N PHE A 350 -0.78 6.34 -29.72
CA PHE A 350 0.68 6.24 -29.76
C PHE A 350 1.39 7.42 -29.06
N ALA A 351 0.73 8.57 -28.88
CA ALA A 351 1.25 9.67 -28.07
C ALA A 351 1.49 9.30 -26.59
N LEU A 352 0.83 8.25 -26.09
CA LEU A 352 1.01 7.74 -24.73
C LEU A 352 2.01 6.57 -24.66
N LEU A 353 2.26 5.88 -25.79
CA LEU A 353 3.03 4.64 -25.84
C LEU A 353 4.44 4.79 -26.38
N TYR A 354 4.66 5.74 -27.29
CA TYR A 354 5.95 5.91 -27.95
C TYR A 354 6.93 6.66 -27.03
N PRO A 355 8.10 6.07 -26.73
CA PRO A 355 9.11 6.69 -25.88
C PRO A 355 9.98 7.65 -26.70
N ALA A 356 9.43 8.81 -27.05
CA ALA A 356 10.12 9.75 -27.95
C ALA A 356 11.42 10.32 -27.35
N LYS A 357 12.57 9.97 -27.92
CA LYS A 357 13.92 10.26 -27.38
C LYS A 357 14.21 11.76 -27.41
N ARG A 358 13.94 12.42 -28.53
CA ARG A 358 14.15 13.87 -28.71
C ARG A 358 13.23 14.69 -27.83
N LEU A 359 11.98 14.25 -27.65
CA LEU A 359 11.05 14.90 -26.72
C LEU A 359 11.50 14.73 -25.27
N ALA A 360 11.96 13.54 -24.88
CA ALA A 360 12.45 13.30 -23.52
C ALA A 360 13.61 14.23 -23.16
N ALA A 361 14.54 14.46 -24.09
CA ALA A 361 15.69 15.34 -23.91
C ALA A 361 15.33 16.83 -23.70
N CYS A 362 14.10 17.25 -24.02
CA CYS A 362 13.66 18.63 -23.83
C CYS A 362 13.47 19.02 -22.36
N PHE A 363 13.31 18.04 -21.46
CA PHE A 363 13.03 18.25 -20.05
C PHE A 363 13.97 17.42 -19.17
N LYS A 364 14.69 18.11 -18.27
CA LYS A 364 15.59 17.50 -17.29
C LYS A 364 15.10 17.84 -15.88
N PRO A 365 14.58 16.87 -15.11
CA PRO A 365 14.05 17.11 -13.77
C PRO A 365 15.00 17.85 -12.82
N MET A 366 16.28 17.51 -12.88
CA MET A 366 17.31 18.08 -12.01
C MET A 366 17.52 19.58 -12.25
N ASP A 367 17.56 20.00 -13.50
CA ASP A 367 17.74 21.41 -13.88
C ASP A 367 16.60 22.28 -13.32
N VAL A 368 15.37 21.74 -13.36
CA VAL A 368 14.18 22.41 -12.82
C VAL A 368 14.28 22.59 -11.32
N LEU A 369 14.75 21.57 -10.59
CA LEU A 369 14.94 21.65 -9.14
C LEU A 369 16.05 22.65 -8.77
N ASN A 370 17.19 22.57 -9.44
CA ASN A 370 18.35 23.44 -9.17
C ASN A 370 18.04 24.92 -9.44
N GLN A 371 17.18 25.20 -10.43
CA GLN A 371 16.76 26.57 -10.77
C GLN A 371 15.51 27.03 -10.00
N GLY A 372 14.78 26.13 -9.34
CA GLY A 372 13.55 26.45 -8.62
C GLY A 372 12.39 26.90 -9.53
N LEU A 373 12.30 26.35 -10.75
CA LEU A 373 11.31 26.79 -11.74
C LEU A 373 9.88 26.38 -11.37
N LYS A 374 8.92 27.24 -11.68
CA LYS A 374 7.48 26.93 -11.57
C LYS A 374 7.02 26.18 -12.81
N LEU A 375 5.88 25.47 -12.71
CA LEU A 375 5.31 24.70 -13.82
C LEU A 375 5.12 25.55 -15.09
N GLN A 376 4.68 26.81 -14.97
CA GLN A 376 4.50 27.68 -16.13
C GLN A 376 5.82 28.02 -16.84
N ASP A 377 6.91 28.13 -16.10
CA ASP A 377 8.23 28.44 -16.67
C ASP A 377 8.81 27.19 -17.34
N VAL A 378 8.66 26.03 -16.71
CA VAL A 378 8.96 24.72 -17.33
C VAL A 378 8.19 24.52 -18.63
N GLU A 379 6.89 24.84 -18.65
CA GLU A 379 6.08 24.76 -19.87
C GLU A 379 6.62 25.66 -20.96
N ARG A 380 7.00 26.91 -20.66
CA ARG A 380 7.56 27.84 -21.65
C ARG A 380 8.90 27.38 -22.20
N GLU A 381 9.80 26.90 -21.34
CA GLU A 381 11.11 26.39 -21.76
C GLU A 381 10.98 25.17 -22.67
N VAL A 382 10.16 24.19 -22.26
CA VAL A 382 9.90 23.01 -23.07
C VAL A 382 9.19 23.40 -24.36
N GLU A 383 8.17 24.24 -24.31
CA GLU A 383 7.43 24.69 -25.50
C GLU A 383 8.34 25.40 -26.51
N THR A 384 9.33 26.17 -26.05
CA THR A 384 10.31 26.83 -26.93
C THR A 384 11.16 25.78 -27.65
N LYS A 385 11.75 24.83 -26.92
CA LYS A 385 12.53 23.71 -27.52
C LYS A 385 11.69 22.90 -28.51
N ILE A 386 10.42 22.67 -28.19
CA ILE A 386 9.48 21.96 -29.08
C ILE A 386 9.22 22.75 -30.37
N LYS A 387 9.04 24.07 -30.29
CA LYS A 387 8.83 24.91 -31.49
C LYS A 387 10.04 24.90 -32.41
N ASP A 388 11.24 24.84 -31.85
CA ASP A 388 12.48 24.72 -32.60
C ASP A 388 12.58 23.36 -33.30
N LEU A 389 12.32 22.27 -32.58
CA LEU A 389 12.27 20.92 -33.16
C LEU A 389 11.24 20.82 -34.29
N LEU A 390 10.06 21.41 -34.13
CA LEU A 390 9.02 21.39 -35.16
C LEU A 390 9.42 22.14 -36.45
N GLN A 391 10.45 23.00 -36.42
CA GLN A 391 10.98 23.62 -37.65
C GLN A 391 11.55 22.57 -38.60
N GLU A 392 12.14 21.50 -38.06
CA GLU A 392 12.75 20.41 -38.84
C GLU A 392 11.69 19.70 -39.71
N LEU A 393 10.43 19.68 -39.26
CA LEU A 393 9.33 18.98 -39.92
C LEU A 393 8.45 19.88 -40.81
N LYS A 394 8.76 21.17 -40.95
CA LYS A 394 7.94 22.11 -41.74
C LYS A 394 7.70 21.68 -43.19
N HIS A 395 8.67 20.97 -43.78
CA HIS A 395 8.58 20.47 -45.15
C HIS A 395 7.49 19.40 -45.35
N LEU A 396 6.98 18.79 -44.27
CA LEU A 396 5.91 17.78 -44.28
C LEU A 396 4.50 18.38 -44.10
N GLU A 397 4.40 19.70 -43.89
CA GLU A 397 3.12 20.39 -43.81
C GLU A 397 2.46 20.50 -45.20
N GLY A 398 1.18 20.15 -45.27
CA GLY A 398 0.43 20.18 -46.52
C GLY A 398 -1.06 20.41 -46.32
N SER A 399 -1.85 20.21 -47.38
CA SER A 399 -3.30 20.29 -47.32
C SER A 399 -3.91 19.04 -46.66
N GLY A 400 -4.93 19.22 -45.83
CA GLY A 400 -5.64 18.11 -45.17
C GLY A 400 -5.70 18.22 -43.65
N SER A 401 -6.18 17.14 -43.00
CA SER A 401 -6.36 17.07 -41.54
C SER A 401 -5.02 16.96 -40.81
N GLY A 402 -4.80 17.86 -39.84
CA GLY A 402 -3.57 17.88 -39.03
C GLY A 402 -3.48 16.84 -37.91
N GLN A 403 -4.42 15.89 -37.80
CA GLN A 403 -4.45 14.94 -36.68
C GLN A 403 -3.21 14.03 -36.61
N ASN A 404 -2.58 13.78 -37.75
CA ASN A 404 -1.41 12.91 -37.85
C ASN A 404 -0.18 13.49 -37.13
N TRP A 405 -0.09 14.82 -37.04
CA TRP A 405 0.99 15.51 -36.34
C TRP A 405 1.16 15.05 -34.90
N TYR A 406 0.07 14.74 -34.18
CA TYR A 406 0.14 14.41 -32.74
C TYR A 406 0.90 13.14 -32.41
N TYR A 407 0.94 12.17 -33.32
CA TYR A 407 1.60 10.88 -33.09
C TYR A 407 2.76 10.62 -34.04
N LEU A 408 2.78 11.22 -35.23
CA LEU A 408 3.91 11.09 -36.17
C LEU A 408 5.04 12.08 -35.88
N ALA A 409 4.76 13.32 -35.48
CA ALA A 409 5.82 14.29 -35.23
C ALA A 409 6.87 13.81 -34.19
N PRO A 410 6.48 13.21 -33.05
CA PRO A 410 7.46 12.64 -32.11
C PRO A 410 8.37 11.58 -32.74
N MET A 411 7.82 10.73 -33.62
CA MET A 411 8.57 9.65 -34.27
C MET A 411 9.46 10.18 -35.39
N LEU A 412 8.99 11.17 -36.15
CA LEU A 412 9.74 11.78 -37.26
C LEU A 412 10.89 12.68 -36.79
N LEU A 413 10.84 13.15 -35.53
CA LEU A 413 11.95 13.86 -34.90
C LEU A 413 13.09 12.92 -34.46
N ASP A 414 12.78 11.65 -34.20
CA ASP A 414 13.75 10.64 -33.76
C ASP A 414 14.43 9.97 -34.97
N ASP A 415 15.61 9.37 -34.73
CA ASP A 415 16.37 8.68 -35.77
C ASP A 415 15.58 7.53 -36.40
N LYS A 416 15.65 7.38 -37.73
CA LYS A 416 14.91 6.34 -38.45
C LYS A 416 15.20 4.93 -37.93
N GLU A 417 16.45 4.64 -37.57
CA GLU A 417 16.86 3.35 -36.99
C GLU A 417 16.16 3.09 -35.64
N TYR A 418 16.09 4.12 -34.78
CA TYR A 418 15.42 4.05 -33.48
C TYR A 418 13.91 3.76 -33.64
N VAL A 419 13.25 4.46 -34.57
CA VAL A 419 11.83 4.25 -34.87
C VAL A 419 11.58 2.83 -35.41
N LEU A 420 12.41 2.35 -36.33
CA LEU A 420 12.27 1.01 -36.92
C LEU A 420 12.51 -0.09 -35.88
N ASP A 421 13.52 0.06 -35.01
CA ASP A 421 13.76 -0.87 -33.91
C ASP A 421 12.56 -0.92 -32.95
N TRP A 422 11.99 0.24 -32.61
CA TRP A 422 10.77 0.30 -31.80
C TRP A 422 9.58 -0.38 -32.49
N LEU A 423 9.36 -0.19 -33.79
CA LEU A 423 8.26 -0.85 -34.52
C LEU A 423 8.43 -2.38 -34.55
N ASN A 424 9.65 -2.85 -34.80
CA ASN A 424 9.98 -4.27 -34.83
C ASN A 424 9.73 -4.93 -33.48
N GLN A 425 10.22 -4.31 -32.40
CA GLN A 425 9.99 -4.81 -31.04
C GLN A 425 8.57 -4.53 -30.54
N GLY A 426 7.89 -3.53 -31.10
CA GLY A 426 6.55 -3.07 -30.73
C GLY A 426 5.47 -4.12 -30.96
N ARG A 427 5.66 -5.06 -31.89
CA ARG A 427 4.76 -6.20 -32.08
C ARG A 427 4.62 -7.06 -30.82
N SER A 428 5.69 -7.22 -30.04
CA SER A 428 5.64 -7.93 -28.74
C SER A 428 4.73 -7.23 -27.72
N LEU A 429 4.43 -5.94 -27.89
CA LEU A 429 3.48 -5.23 -27.03
C LEU A 429 2.07 -5.82 -27.15
N ALA A 430 1.72 -6.49 -28.25
CA ALA A 430 0.43 -7.16 -28.41
C ALA A 430 0.25 -8.31 -27.39
N GLU A 431 1.34 -8.92 -26.92
CA GLU A 431 1.33 -10.04 -25.96
C GLU A 431 0.98 -9.58 -24.53
N TYR A 432 1.22 -8.31 -24.21
CA TYR A 432 0.84 -7.71 -22.92
C TYR A 432 -0.63 -7.28 -22.96
N VAL A 433 -1.52 -8.17 -22.52
CA VAL A 433 -2.98 -8.00 -22.64
C VAL A 433 -3.64 -7.68 -21.30
N ASP A 434 -4.72 -6.91 -21.40
CA ASP A 434 -5.69 -6.58 -20.36
C ASP A 434 -6.29 -7.86 -19.74
N LEU A 435 -5.99 -8.12 -18.47
CA LEU A 435 -6.37 -9.35 -17.76
C LEU A 435 -7.86 -9.36 -17.34
N GLU A 436 -8.60 -8.26 -17.52
CA GLU A 436 -9.98 -8.16 -17.06
C GLU A 436 -11.01 -8.90 -17.95
N ASN A 437 -10.67 -9.33 -19.17
CA ASN A 437 -11.63 -10.00 -20.06
C ASN A 437 -11.00 -11.04 -21.02
N GLU A 438 -11.03 -12.33 -20.66
CA GLU A 438 -10.60 -13.45 -21.53
C GLU A 438 -11.29 -13.46 -22.90
N LYS A 439 -12.55 -13.04 -23.00
CA LYS A 439 -13.32 -13.03 -24.26
C LYS A 439 -13.01 -11.88 -25.22
N SER A 440 -12.33 -10.81 -24.77
CA SER A 440 -11.95 -9.67 -25.62
C SER A 440 -10.47 -9.67 -26.02
N GLN A 441 -9.70 -10.67 -25.59
CA GLN A 441 -8.26 -10.76 -25.82
C GLN A 441 -7.92 -10.75 -27.32
N ASP A 442 -8.58 -11.60 -28.11
CA ASP A 442 -8.35 -11.68 -29.55
C ASP A 442 -8.67 -10.40 -30.32
N ARG A 443 -9.73 -9.68 -29.92
CA ARG A 443 -10.17 -8.46 -30.63
C ARG A 443 -9.27 -7.26 -30.32
N GLY A 444 -8.83 -7.13 -29.06
CA GLY A 444 -7.93 -6.05 -28.64
C GLY A 444 -6.53 -6.20 -29.25
N GLN A 445 -6.01 -7.42 -29.32
CA GLN A 445 -4.73 -7.70 -29.99
C GLN A 445 -4.78 -7.41 -31.48
N LYS A 446 -5.80 -7.90 -32.19
CA LYS A 446 -6.01 -7.61 -33.63
C LYS A 446 -6.14 -6.11 -33.89
N GLY A 447 -6.86 -5.40 -33.03
CA GLY A 447 -6.98 -3.94 -33.09
C GLY A 447 -5.63 -3.24 -32.98
N PHE A 448 -4.83 -3.57 -31.96
CA PHE A 448 -3.51 -2.98 -31.75
C PHE A 448 -2.54 -3.27 -32.92
N LEU A 449 -2.48 -4.52 -33.38
CA LEU A 449 -1.61 -4.89 -34.51
C LEU A 449 -1.97 -4.13 -35.79
N ALA A 450 -3.26 -4.00 -36.11
CA ALA A 450 -3.70 -3.20 -37.25
C ALA A 450 -3.34 -1.70 -37.14
N HIS A 451 -3.32 -1.12 -35.92
CA HIS A 451 -2.82 0.25 -35.72
C HIS A 451 -1.32 0.33 -35.95
N LEU A 452 -0.55 -0.68 -35.54
CA LEU A 452 0.89 -0.73 -35.72
C LEU A 452 1.28 -0.93 -37.20
N ASP A 453 0.54 -1.75 -37.94
CA ASP A 453 0.73 -1.93 -39.38
C ASP A 453 0.43 -0.61 -40.12
N GLN A 454 -0.70 0.04 -39.84
CA GLN A 454 -0.99 1.36 -40.43
C GLN A 454 0.06 2.41 -40.06
N LEU A 455 0.58 2.39 -38.83
CA LEU A 455 1.64 3.30 -38.40
C LEU A 455 2.93 3.05 -39.21
N THR A 456 3.26 1.78 -39.44
CA THR A 456 4.44 1.37 -40.23
C THR A 456 4.29 1.83 -41.68
N ASP A 457 3.13 1.62 -42.30
CA ASP A 457 2.84 2.06 -43.66
C ASP A 457 2.99 3.58 -43.82
N LEU A 458 2.51 4.35 -42.84
CA LEU A 458 2.63 5.81 -42.84
C LEU A 458 4.10 6.27 -42.75
N LEU A 459 4.89 5.65 -41.87
CA LEU A 459 6.30 6.02 -41.66
C LEU A 459 7.21 5.59 -42.82
N GLN A 460 6.80 4.60 -43.61
CA GLN A 460 7.53 4.14 -44.80
C GLN A 460 7.10 4.87 -46.08
N ASN A 461 6.03 5.67 -46.05
CA ASN A 461 5.55 6.39 -47.22
C ASN A 461 6.50 7.55 -47.59
N PRO A 462 7.15 7.53 -48.77
CA PRO A 462 8.04 8.62 -49.21
C PRO A 462 7.30 9.91 -49.53
N GLU A 463 5.99 9.85 -49.81
CA GLU A 463 5.12 11.01 -50.08
C GLU A 463 4.28 11.39 -48.84
N LEU A 464 4.80 11.11 -47.63
CA LEU A 464 4.08 11.38 -46.39
C LEU A 464 3.74 12.87 -46.25
N ASN A 465 2.44 13.15 -46.14
CA ASN A 465 1.89 14.48 -45.88
C ASN A 465 1.11 14.45 -44.56
N LEU A 466 1.46 15.34 -43.63
CA LEU A 466 0.87 15.38 -42.28
C LEU A 466 -0.39 16.25 -42.19
N GLY A 467 -0.79 16.91 -43.27
CA GLY A 467 -1.84 17.92 -43.31
C GLY A 467 -1.39 19.23 -42.63
N LYS A 468 -2.34 20.15 -42.41
CA LYS A 468 -2.04 21.46 -41.82
C LYS A 468 -1.64 21.31 -40.35
N GLN A 469 -0.56 21.95 -39.93
CA GLN A 469 -0.09 21.84 -38.54
C GLN A 469 -1.14 22.37 -37.55
N PRO A 470 -1.57 21.59 -36.54
CA PRO A 470 -2.50 22.08 -35.52
C PRO A 470 -1.91 23.23 -34.70
N ALA A 471 -2.72 24.27 -34.47
CA ALA A 471 -2.29 25.45 -33.73
C ALA A 471 -1.86 25.15 -32.29
N ASP A 472 -2.34 24.08 -31.67
CA ASP A 472 -2.01 23.63 -30.32
C ASP A 472 -0.99 22.48 -30.27
N LEU A 473 -0.41 22.07 -31.40
CA LEU A 473 0.55 20.96 -31.47
C LEU A 473 1.70 21.12 -30.46
N HIS A 474 2.34 22.30 -30.43
CA HIS A 474 3.45 22.57 -29.52
C HIS A 474 3.04 22.41 -28.04
N LYS A 475 1.82 22.79 -27.67
CA LYS A 475 1.28 22.60 -26.30
C LYS A 475 1.01 21.14 -25.99
N VAL A 476 0.49 20.38 -26.96
CA VAL A 476 0.23 18.95 -26.78
C VAL A 476 1.55 18.19 -26.65
N LEU A 477 2.54 18.46 -27.48
CA LEU A 477 3.87 17.87 -27.37
C LEU A 477 4.56 18.27 -26.05
N THR A 478 4.37 19.50 -25.57
CA THR A 478 4.83 19.92 -24.23
C THR A 478 4.17 19.07 -23.12
N ASN A 479 2.87 18.81 -23.20
CA ASN A 479 2.20 17.89 -22.27
C ASN A 479 2.69 16.44 -22.42
N MET A 480 3.08 15.99 -23.62
CA MET A 480 3.71 14.69 -23.82
C MET A 480 5.05 14.61 -23.10
N VAL A 481 5.92 15.63 -23.28
CA VAL A 481 7.20 15.73 -22.60
C VAL A 481 7.03 15.62 -21.08
N LEU A 482 6.04 16.29 -20.50
CA LEU A 482 5.87 16.37 -19.05
C LEU A 482 5.00 15.27 -18.43
N GLY A 483 4.14 14.61 -19.22
CA GLY A 483 3.07 13.76 -18.70
C GLY A 483 2.80 12.46 -19.46
N SER A 484 3.52 12.17 -20.55
CA SER A 484 3.40 10.87 -21.23
C SER A 484 4.06 9.76 -20.39
N PRO A 485 3.37 8.64 -20.11
CA PRO A 485 3.95 7.58 -19.30
C PRO A 485 5.19 6.98 -19.97
N ALA A 486 5.18 6.75 -21.28
CA ALA A 486 6.34 6.18 -22.00
C ALA A 486 7.58 7.08 -21.90
N ILE A 487 7.41 8.40 -22.08
CA ILE A 487 8.51 9.37 -21.97
C ILE A 487 9.01 9.47 -20.53
N CYS A 488 8.10 9.48 -19.54
CA CYS A 488 8.50 9.57 -18.13
C CYS A 488 9.28 8.33 -17.67
N ILE A 489 8.81 7.15 -18.04
CA ILE A 489 9.47 5.87 -17.73
C ILE A 489 10.83 5.79 -18.42
N MET A 490 10.93 6.21 -19.69
CA MET A 490 12.20 6.25 -20.40
C MET A 490 13.22 7.12 -19.67
N ARG A 491 12.87 8.36 -19.27
CA ARG A 491 13.76 9.22 -18.47
C ARG A 491 14.15 8.60 -17.13
N THR A 492 13.23 7.87 -16.49
CA THR A 492 13.51 7.13 -15.24
C THR A 492 14.53 6.02 -15.47
N TYR A 493 14.49 5.37 -16.63
CA TYR A 493 15.43 4.30 -16.97
C TYR A 493 16.78 4.85 -17.40
N ASP A 494 16.80 5.90 -18.23
CA ASP A 494 18.02 6.54 -18.70
C ASP A 494 18.84 7.11 -17.54
N SER A 495 18.19 7.60 -16.47
CA SER A 495 18.89 8.06 -15.26
C SER A 495 19.58 6.92 -14.48
N LEU A 496 19.13 5.67 -14.66
CA LEU A 496 19.69 4.48 -14.00
C LEU A 496 20.67 3.71 -14.89
N GLY A 497 20.59 3.89 -16.21
CA GLY A 497 21.45 3.31 -17.23
C GLY A 497 20.72 3.00 -18.53
N GLU A 498 21.40 3.16 -19.67
CA GLU A 498 20.78 3.09 -21.01
C GLU A 498 20.69 1.67 -21.60
N ASN A 499 21.22 0.65 -20.91
CA ASN A 499 21.33 -0.72 -21.44
C ASN A 499 20.03 -1.52 -21.26
N TYR A 500 18.98 -1.14 -21.99
CA TYR A 500 17.69 -1.83 -21.95
C TYR A 500 16.97 -1.81 -23.31
N LYS A 501 16.06 -2.77 -23.52
CA LYS A 501 15.27 -2.85 -24.75
C LYS A 501 14.31 -1.67 -24.88
N ILE A 502 14.32 -1.01 -26.05
CA ILE A 502 13.51 0.18 -26.38
C ILE A 502 12.00 0.01 -26.16
N ASN A 503 11.49 -1.22 -26.21
CA ASN A 503 10.06 -1.49 -25.98
C ASN A 503 9.65 -1.49 -24.50
N LYS A 504 10.59 -1.53 -23.53
CA LYS A 504 10.26 -1.63 -22.09
C LYS A 504 9.47 -0.43 -21.56
N PRO A 505 9.82 0.84 -21.87
CA PRO A 505 8.97 1.96 -21.48
C PRO A 505 7.55 1.84 -22.04
N SER A 506 7.39 1.38 -23.29
CA SER A 506 6.09 1.14 -23.91
C SER A 506 5.31 0.00 -23.27
N GLN A 507 5.98 -1.06 -22.82
CA GLN A 507 5.34 -2.17 -22.09
C GLN A 507 4.68 -1.65 -20.81
N LEU A 508 5.41 -0.89 -19.98
CA LEU A 508 4.85 -0.29 -18.77
C LEU A 508 3.81 0.78 -19.08
N ALA A 509 4.02 1.61 -20.11
CA ALA A 509 3.04 2.59 -20.54
C ALA A 509 1.72 1.93 -20.96
N LYS A 510 1.76 0.77 -21.61
CA LYS A 510 0.56 0.00 -21.96
C LYS A 510 -0.19 -0.49 -20.72
N VAL A 511 0.52 -1.04 -19.74
CA VAL A 511 -0.09 -1.46 -18.45
C VAL A 511 -0.68 -0.25 -17.71
N PHE A 512 0.02 0.88 -17.71
CA PHE A 512 -0.49 2.14 -17.17
C PHE A 512 -1.78 2.57 -17.88
N ILE A 513 -1.80 2.57 -19.22
CA ILE A 513 -2.98 2.94 -20.00
C ILE A 513 -4.17 2.03 -19.69
N ASN A 514 -3.98 0.70 -19.64
CA ASN A 514 -5.07 -0.24 -19.30
C ASN A 514 -5.70 0.13 -17.94
N ARG A 515 -4.86 0.45 -16.96
CA ARG A 515 -5.29 0.88 -15.63
C ARG A 515 -6.03 2.22 -15.64
N MET A 516 -5.61 3.15 -16.49
CA MET A 516 -6.28 4.43 -16.70
C MET A 516 -7.55 4.32 -17.56
N ASN A 517 -7.71 3.22 -18.28
CA ASN A 517 -8.85 2.93 -19.15
C ASN A 517 -10.00 2.19 -18.45
N THR A 518 -9.83 1.83 -17.17
CA THR A 518 -10.93 1.32 -16.34
C THR A 518 -12.04 2.37 -16.23
N PRO A 519 -13.32 1.97 -16.09
CA PRO A 519 -14.43 2.91 -15.91
C PRO A 519 -14.22 3.90 -14.76
N GLU A 520 -13.59 3.44 -13.67
CA GLU A 520 -13.32 4.25 -12.49
C GLU A 520 -12.26 5.32 -12.73
N SER A 521 -11.17 4.98 -13.41
CA SER A 521 -10.15 5.95 -13.82
C SER A 521 -10.69 6.90 -14.88
N THR A 522 -11.44 6.38 -15.86
CA THR A 522 -12.12 7.19 -16.88
C THR A 522 -13.04 8.22 -16.24
N ALA A 523 -13.82 7.82 -15.24
CA ALA A 523 -14.70 8.73 -14.52
C ALA A 523 -13.94 9.86 -13.84
N VAL A 524 -12.80 9.57 -13.20
CA VAL A 524 -11.95 10.58 -12.58
C VAL A 524 -11.46 11.60 -13.60
N ILE A 525 -10.91 11.14 -14.74
CA ILE A 525 -10.38 12.02 -15.78
C ILE A 525 -11.50 12.88 -16.39
N GLU A 526 -12.66 12.30 -16.70
CA GLU A 526 -13.82 13.05 -17.22
C GLU A 526 -14.36 14.06 -16.19
N VAL A 527 -14.34 13.76 -14.89
CA VAL A 527 -14.72 14.74 -13.85
C VAL A 527 -13.70 15.87 -13.72
N CYS A 528 -12.41 15.61 -13.90
CA CYS A 528 -11.39 16.64 -13.75
C CYS A 528 -11.39 17.63 -14.92
N TYR A 529 -11.62 17.15 -16.15
CA TYR A 529 -11.44 17.97 -17.37
C TYR A 529 -12.71 18.14 -18.21
N GLY A 530 -13.81 17.49 -17.83
CA GLY A 530 -15.07 17.49 -18.58
C GLY A 530 -15.01 16.67 -19.86
N GLU A 531 -16.11 16.69 -20.61
CA GLU A 531 -16.11 16.39 -22.05
C GLU A 531 -15.50 17.60 -22.77
N SER A 532 -14.20 17.84 -22.57
CA SER A 532 -13.46 18.82 -23.34
C SER A 532 -13.62 18.51 -24.84
N PRO A 533 -13.59 19.51 -25.74
CA PRO A 533 -13.43 19.24 -27.18
C PRO A 533 -12.15 18.43 -27.50
N ARG A 534 -11.24 18.30 -26.52
CA ARG A 534 -10.04 17.47 -26.56
C ARG A 534 -10.34 16.00 -26.30
N ALA A 535 -9.65 15.14 -27.04
CA ALA A 535 -9.73 13.69 -26.87
C ALA A 535 -9.23 13.23 -25.48
N HIS A 536 -9.78 12.13 -24.97
CA HIS A 536 -9.49 11.62 -23.62
C HIS A 536 -8.00 11.38 -23.33
N TRP A 537 -7.21 10.97 -24.33
CA TRP A 537 -5.77 10.78 -24.20
C TRP A 537 -5.00 12.09 -23.89
N GLN A 538 -5.46 13.24 -24.39
CA GLN A 538 -4.86 14.54 -24.08
C GLN A 538 -5.15 14.94 -22.63
N ASN A 539 -6.35 14.61 -22.13
CA ASN A 539 -6.68 14.82 -20.72
C ASN A 539 -5.83 13.94 -19.81
N LEU A 540 -5.48 12.72 -20.24
CA LEU A 540 -4.56 11.87 -19.49
C LEU A 540 -3.14 12.45 -19.44
N LEU A 541 -2.62 12.99 -20.55
CA LEU A 541 -1.33 13.70 -20.56
C LEU A 541 -1.33 14.89 -19.59
N ARG A 542 -2.42 15.68 -19.61
CA ARG A 542 -2.60 16.80 -18.70
C ARG A 542 -2.64 16.34 -17.25
N TYR A 543 -3.35 15.26 -16.94
CA TYR A 543 -3.40 14.65 -15.61
C TYR A 543 -2.02 14.17 -15.14
N GLY A 544 -1.26 13.54 -16.05
CA GLY A 544 0.14 13.13 -15.82
C GLY A 544 1.04 14.30 -15.48
N LYS A 545 0.97 15.39 -16.24
CA LYS A 545 1.71 16.63 -15.96
C LYS A 545 1.28 17.26 -14.63
N GLU A 546 -0.01 17.51 -14.43
CA GLU A 546 -0.52 18.21 -13.23
C GLU A 546 -0.22 17.44 -11.93
N GLY A 547 -0.09 16.11 -12.00
CA GLY A 547 0.32 15.24 -10.88
C GLY A 547 1.79 14.86 -10.86
N ASN A 548 2.64 15.48 -11.68
CA ASN A 548 4.08 15.23 -11.80
C ASN A 548 4.45 13.74 -11.93
N LEU A 549 3.92 13.10 -12.99
CA LEU A 549 4.12 11.67 -13.25
C LEU A 549 5.60 11.26 -13.32
N GLN A 550 6.49 12.17 -13.76
CA GLN A 550 7.93 11.93 -13.74
C GLN A 550 8.44 11.66 -12.30
N ALA A 551 8.17 12.56 -11.35
CA ALA A 551 8.63 12.39 -9.96
C ALA A 551 8.04 11.14 -9.30
N VAL A 552 6.83 10.73 -9.69
CA VAL A 552 6.19 9.49 -9.21
C VAL A 552 6.99 8.26 -9.62
N PHE A 553 7.43 8.17 -10.88
CA PHE A 553 8.23 7.04 -11.35
C PHE A 553 9.65 7.07 -10.78
N ASP A 554 10.29 8.24 -10.70
CA ASP A 554 11.64 8.37 -10.15
C ASP A 554 11.68 7.98 -8.66
N GLU A 555 10.72 8.46 -7.86
CA GLU A 555 10.60 8.10 -6.44
C GLU A 555 10.32 6.61 -6.23
N TYR A 556 9.47 6.01 -7.08
CA TYR A 556 9.19 4.58 -7.00
C TYR A 556 10.39 3.74 -7.42
N ALA A 557 11.12 4.16 -8.45
CA ALA A 557 12.34 3.52 -8.90
C ALA A 557 13.42 3.55 -7.82
N HIS A 558 13.62 4.70 -7.17
CA HIS A 558 14.54 4.84 -6.03
C HIS A 558 14.23 3.81 -4.93
N MET A 559 12.96 3.71 -4.52
CA MET A 559 12.55 2.76 -3.49
C MET A 559 12.79 1.30 -3.89
N LEU A 560 12.47 0.93 -5.13
CA LEU A 560 12.65 -0.44 -5.61
C LEU A 560 14.12 -0.83 -5.79
N VAL A 561 14.96 0.09 -6.29
CA VAL A 561 16.39 -0.14 -6.49
C VAL A 561 17.07 -0.37 -5.14
N GLU A 562 16.80 0.49 -4.15
CA GLU A 562 17.34 0.37 -2.81
C GLU A 562 16.86 -0.90 -2.09
N SER A 563 15.55 -1.14 -2.05
CA SER A 563 14.98 -2.24 -1.25
C SER A 563 15.33 -3.63 -1.77
N HIS A 564 15.67 -3.75 -3.06
CA HIS A 564 16.05 -5.02 -3.69
C HIS A 564 17.56 -5.10 -3.95
N GLY A 565 18.36 -4.17 -3.44
CA GLY A 565 19.82 -4.18 -3.60
C GLY A 565 20.28 -4.09 -5.05
N LEU A 566 19.53 -3.41 -5.92
CA LEU A 566 19.80 -3.37 -7.36
C LEU A 566 20.86 -2.34 -7.76
N SER A 567 21.35 -1.52 -6.82
CA SER A 567 22.26 -0.41 -7.11
C SER A 567 23.50 -0.83 -7.91
N GLU A 568 24.05 -2.00 -7.61
CA GLU A 568 25.25 -2.58 -8.25
C GLU A 568 24.93 -3.64 -9.32
N ALA A 569 23.66 -3.95 -9.57
CA ALA A 569 23.29 -5.00 -10.51
C ALA A 569 23.47 -4.55 -11.97
N GLU A 570 24.16 -5.36 -12.79
CA GLU A 570 24.35 -5.09 -14.23
C GLU A 570 23.01 -4.96 -14.98
N ASN A 571 22.03 -5.79 -14.64
CA ASN A 571 20.69 -5.82 -15.24
C ASN A 571 19.66 -4.98 -14.47
N LYS A 572 20.08 -3.96 -13.71
CA LYS A 572 19.25 -3.13 -12.82
C LYS A 572 17.95 -2.66 -13.47
N VAL A 573 17.99 -2.06 -14.65
CA VAL A 573 16.79 -1.55 -15.35
C VAL A 573 15.82 -2.68 -15.72
N THR A 574 16.34 -3.84 -16.16
CA THR A 574 15.50 -4.99 -16.50
C THR A 574 14.82 -5.60 -15.27
N GLN A 575 15.52 -5.66 -14.13
CA GLN A 575 14.93 -6.14 -12.87
C GLN A 575 13.90 -5.15 -12.32
N LEU A 576 14.22 -3.86 -12.30
CA LEU A 576 13.31 -2.79 -11.93
C LEU A 576 12.03 -2.82 -12.77
N HIS A 577 12.18 -2.97 -14.09
CA HIS A 577 11.07 -3.08 -15.02
C HIS A 577 10.11 -4.22 -14.64
N ARG A 578 10.65 -5.41 -14.30
CA ARG A 578 9.84 -6.57 -13.87
C ARG A 578 9.06 -6.27 -12.59
N LEU A 579 9.71 -5.66 -11.59
CA LEU A 579 9.10 -5.32 -10.31
C LEU A 579 7.94 -4.32 -10.48
N ILE A 580 8.14 -3.27 -11.27
CA ILE A 580 7.08 -2.29 -11.56
C ILE A 580 5.91 -2.97 -12.30
N LEU A 581 6.21 -3.81 -13.30
CA LEU A 581 5.20 -4.50 -14.09
C LEU A 581 4.34 -5.41 -13.22
N GLN A 582 4.96 -6.21 -12.34
CA GLN A 582 4.26 -7.08 -11.39
C GLN A 582 3.36 -6.29 -10.42
N ALA A 583 3.81 -5.14 -9.93
CA ALA A 583 3.03 -4.31 -9.00
C ALA A 583 1.84 -3.60 -9.66
N MET A 584 1.96 -3.22 -10.94
CA MET A 584 0.91 -2.52 -11.68
C MET A 584 -0.13 -3.46 -12.29
N ASN A 585 0.26 -4.70 -12.62
CA ASN A 585 -0.59 -5.69 -13.28
C ASN A 585 -1.44 -6.51 -12.29
N VAL A 586 -2.18 -5.82 -11.40
CA VAL A 586 -3.02 -6.46 -10.38
C VAL A 586 -4.49 -6.20 -10.67
N ASN A 587 -5.24 -7.29 -10.83
CA ASN A 587 -6.67 -7.25 -11.13
C ASN A 587 -7.47 -6.69 -9.96
N THR A 588 -8.42 -5.81 -10.26
CA THR A 588 -9.38 -5.34 -9.27
C THR A 588 -10.32 -6.49 -8.90
N ALA A 589 -10.16 -7.04 -7.70
CA ALA A 589 -11.04 -8.10 -7.23
C ALA A 589 -12.46 -7.57 -7.03
N SER A 590 -13.45 -8.45 -7.10
CA SER A 590 -14.79 -8.19 -6.58
C SER A 590 -15.06 -9.12 -5.41
N TYR A 591 -15.70 -8.62 -4.36
CA TYR A 591 -16.14 -9.44 -3.24
C TYR A 591 -17.63 -9.69 -3.32
N ARG A 592 -17.99 -10.96 -3.09
CA ARG A 592 -19.38 -11.37 -2.87
C ARG A 592 -19.88 -10.77 -1.57
N VAL A 593 -21.03 -10.12 -1.66
CA VAL A 593 -21.80 -9.60 -0.53
C VAL A 593 -23.14 -10.33 -0.50
N ASP A 594 -23.43 -10.99 0.62
CA ASP A 594 -24.65 -11.77 0.77
C ASP A 594 -25.85 -10.83 0.98
N THR A 595 -26.96 -11.09 0.30
CA THR A 595 -28.22 -10.35 0.46
C THR A 595 -29.28 -11.19 1.18
N PHE A 596 -30.36 -10.54 1.62
CA PHE A 596 -31.52 -11.27 2.14
C PHE A 596 -32.09 -12.26 1.12
N ASN A 597 -32.09 -11.89 -0.17
CA ASN A 597 -32.54 -12.78 -1.25
C ASN A 597 -31.62 -14.00 -1.41
N ASP A 598 -30.32 -13.85 -1.18
CA ASP A 598 -29.39 -14.99 -1.17
C ASP A 598 -29.71 -15.95 -0.03
N LEU A 599 -29.98 -15.44 1.18
CA LEU A 599 -30.43 -16.28 2.30
C LEU A 599 -31.74 -16.99 1.95
N LYS A 600 -32.73 -16.25 1.45
CA LYS A 600 -34.03 -16.83 1.06
C LYS A 600 -33.84 -17.96 0.05
N ASN A 601 -33.02 -17.74 -0.99
CA ASN A 601 -32.74 -18.75 -2.00
C ASN A 601 -31.97 -19.95 -1.44
N LYS A 602 -30.97 -19.73 -0.57
CA LYS A 602 -30.24 -20.82 0.13
C LYS A 602 -31.16 -21.69 0.97
N VAL A 603 -32.17 -21.10 1.61
CA VAL A 603 -33.13 -21.80 2.46
C VAL A 603 -34.05 -22.71 1.66
N VAL A 604 -34.47 -22.28 0.46
CA VAL A 604 -35.32 -23.07 -0.44
C VAL A 604 -34.52 -23.82 -1.53
N GLU A 605 -33.21 -23.98 -1.33
CA GLU A 605 -32.28 -24.66 -2.25
C GLU A 605 -32.32 -24.18 -3.71
N LYS A 606 -32.63 -22.89 -3.90
CA LYS A 606 -32.58 -22.22 -5.21
C LYS A 606 -31.21 -21.62 -5.48
N ARG A 607 -30.92 -21.45 -6.77
CA ARG A 607 -29.70 -20.75 -7.23
C ARG A 607 -29.63 -19.34 -6.62
N THR A 608 -28.50 -19.02 -6.00
CA THR A 608 -28.21 -17.69 -5.49
C THR A 608 -27.65 -16.80 -6.60
N ASN A 609 -28.00 -15.52 -6.58
CA ASN A 609 -27.47 -14.50 -7.48
C ASN A 609 -26.67 -13.49 -6.64
N PRO A 610 -25.44 -13.85 -6.26
CA PRO A 610 -24.65 -13.04 -5.35
C PRO A 610 -24.37 -11.65 -5.93
N VAL A 611 -24.37 -10.65 -5.05
CA VAL A 611 -23.96 -9.30 -5.41
C VAL A 611 -22.44 -9.22 -5.28
N ASN A 612 -21.75 -9.02 -6.39
CA ASN A 612 -20.29 -8.83 -6.40
C ASN A 612 -19.99 -7.32 -6.48
N ILE A 613 -19.31 -6.80 -5.47
CA ILE A 613 -18.93 -5.37 -5.39
C ILE A 613 -17.43 -5.26 -5.64
N ARG A 614 -17.04 -4.31 -6.51
CA ARG A 614 -15.66 -4.10 -6.94
C ARG A 614 -14.80 -3.49 -5.84
N THR A 615 -13.50 -3.78 -5.89
CA THR A 615 -12.52 -3.35 -4.85
C THR A 615 -11.28 -2.68 -5.43
N HIS A 616 -11.49 -1.59 -6.18
CA HIS A 616 -10.41 -0.88 -6.85
C HIS A 616 -9.74 0.21 -6.00
N PHE A 617 -10.43 0.75 -4.98
CA PHE A 617 -9.93 1.85 -4.14
C PHE A 617 -9.42 1.32 -2.81
N ALA A 618 -10.15 0.36 -2.24
CA ALA A 618 -9.85 -0.33 -1.00
C ALA A 618 -9.89 -1.84 -1.24
N VAL A 619 -8.91 -2.57 -0.72
CA VAL A 619 -8.80 -4.03 -0.90
C VAL A 619 -8.58 -4.76 0.42
N ALA A 620 -9.11 -5.98 0.50
CA ALA A 620 -8.98 -6.83 1.67
C ALA A 620 -7.76 -7.75 1.50
N PHE A 621 -6.91 -7.78 2.51
CA PHE A 621 -5.78 -8.69 2.63
C PHE A 621 -6.16 -9.80 3.62
N THR A 622 -6.78 -10.86 3.10
CA THR A 622 -7.25 -12.02 3.85
C THR A 622 -6.73 -13.32 3.24
N ARG A 623 -6.85 -14.44 3.95
CA ARG A 623 -6.56 -15.77 3.39
C ARG A 623 -7.50 -16.01 2.19
N SER A 624 -6.92 -16.24 1.02
CA SER A 624 -7.65 -16.52 -0.21
C SER A 624 -8.35 -17.87 -0.13
N GLU A 625 -9.51 -18.02 -0.77
CA GLU A 625 -10.25 -19.29 -0.85
C GLU A 625 -9.92 -20.12 -2.11
N GLY A 626 -8.77 -19.86 -2.72
CA GLY A 626 -8.18 -20.73 -3.75
C GLY A 626 -7.12 -21.64 -3.13
N GLY A 627 -6.79 -22.76 -3.78
CA GLY A 627 -5.72 -23.66 -3.34
C GLY A 627 -4.41 -22.92 -3.01
N VAL A 628 -3.58 -23.54 -2.16
CA VAL A 628 -2.44 -22.93 -1.44
C VAL A 628 -1.59 -22.01 -2.35
N ASN A 629 -1.19 -22.48 -3.54
CA ASN A 629 -0.34 -21.70 -4.46
C ASN A 629 -1.04 -20.44 -5.02
N LYS A 630 -2.31 -20.53 -5.44
CA LYS A 630 -3.06 -19.36 -5.97
C LYS A 630 -3.34 -18.31 -4.90
N GLY A 631 -3.36 -18.72 -3.63
CA GLY A 631 -3.61 -17.83 -2.49
C GLY A 631 -2.40 -17.01 -2.08
N GLU A 632 -1.19 -17.53 -2.31
CA GLU A 632 0.08 -16.86 -2.00
C GLU A 632 0.44 -15.81 -3.05
N ASP A 633 0.38 -16.17 -4.33
CA ASP A 633 0.62 -15.24 -5.45
C ASP A 633 -0.27 -13.99 -5.37
N ARG A 634 -1.54 -14.17 -4.97
CA ARG A 634 -2.47 -13.04 -4.81
C ARG A 634 -2.08 -12.12 -3.66
N ARG A 635 -1.58 -12.66 -2.54
CA ARG A 635 -1.17 -11.85 -1.39
C ARG A 635 0.06 -11.02 -1.77
N GLU A 636 1.04 -11.64 -2.42
CA GLU A 636 2.20 -10.92 -2.91
C GLU A 636 1.82 -9.83 -3.90
N ALA A 637 0.96 -10.14 -4.89
CA ALA A 637 0.46 -9.16 -5.84
C ALA A 637 -0.25 -7.98 -5.15
N VAL A 638 -1.14 -8.23 -4.18
CA VAL A 638 -1.82 -7.18 -3.43
C VAL A 638 -0.85 -6.33 -2.61
N ARG A 639 0.14 -6.95 -1.96
CA ARG A 639 1.21 -6.23 -1.23
C ARG A 639 1.98 -5.32 -2.18
N ASN A 640 2.47 -5.85 -3.29
CA ASN A 640 3.26 -5.11 -4.27
C ASN A 640 2.45 -3.97 -4.88
N SER A 641 1.16 -4.20 -5.18
CA SER A 641 0.25 -3.15 -5.65
C SER A 641 0.01 -2.06 -4.59
N PHE A 642 -0.14 -2.43 -3.31
CA PHE A 642 -0.28 -1.45 -2.22
C PHE A 642 1.01 -0.66 -1.98
N ASN A 643 2.19 -1.25 -2.19
CA ASN A 643 3.47 -0.55 -2.13
C ASN A 643 3.81 0.23 -3.41
N SER A 644 3.04 0.10 -4.49
CA SER A 644 3.12 0.99 -5.65
C SER A 644 2.47 2.36 -5.33
N PRO A 645 2.79 3.44 -6.07
CA PRO A 645 2.12 4.73 -5.87
C PRO A 645 0.64 4.71 -6.29
N PHE A 646 0.19 3.70 -7.04
CA PHE A 646 -1.17 3.62 -7.57
C PHE A 646 -2.14 2.99 -6.57
N ARG A 647 -3.47 3.07 -6.84
CA ARG A 647 -4.49 2.35 -6.05
C ARG A 647 -4.15 0.84 -5.88
N PRO A 648 -4.59 0.15 -4.82
CA PRO A 648 -5.51 0.60 -3.77
C PRO A 648 -4.85 1.60 -2.81
N PHE A 649 -5.67 2.52 -2.28
CA PHE A 649 -5.27 3.49 -1.27
C PHE A 649 -5.65 3.06 0.15
N VAL A 650 -6.49 2.03 0.30
CA VAL A 650 -6.80 1.43 1.60
C VAL A 650 -6.57 -0.07 1.53
N LEU A 651 -5.75 -0.58 2.44
CA LEU A 651 -5.56 -2.02 2.65
C LEU A 651 -6.15 -2.37 4.00
N ALA A 652 -7.15 -3.25 4.03
CA ALA A 652 -7.75 -3.72 5.27
C ALA A 652 -7.38 -5.19 5.50
N THR A 653 -6.95 -5.51 6.71
CA THR A 653 -6.45 -6.85 7.05
C THR A 653 -6.82 -7.25 8.49
N THR A 654 -6.51 -8.49 8.83
CA THR A 654 -6.59 -9.06 10.19
C THR A 654 -5.19 -9.37 10.71
N SER A 655 -5.04 -10.30 11.65
CA SER A 655 -3.73 -10.82 12.10
C SER A 655 -2.85 -11.33 10.94
N ILE A 656 -3.43 -11.67 9.79
CA ILE A 656 -2.70 -12.12 8.60
C ILE A 656 -1.68 -11.08 8.11
N GLY A 657 -1.99 -9.79 8.23
CA GLY A 657 -1.09 -8.71 7.81
C GLY A 657 -0.16 -8.21 8.92
N GLN A 658 -0.18 -8.82 10.10
CA GLN A 658 0.48 -8.29 11.30
C GLN A 658 1.98 -8.59 11.36
N GLU A 659 2.45 -9.66 10.72
CA GLU A 659 3.85 -10.10 10.78
C GLU A 659 4.42 -10.42 9.38
N GLY A 660 5.75 -10.30 9.24
CA GLY A 660 6.49 -10.72 8.04
C GLY A 660 6.22 -9.95 6.74
N LEU A 661 5.49 -8.83 6.77
CA LEU A 661 5.15 -8.04 5.58
C LEU A 661 5.40 -6.54 5.81
N ASP A 662 5.68 -5.83 4.72
CA ASP A 662 5.94 -4.38 4.74
C ASP A 662 4.97 -3.63 3.84
N PHE A 663 4.46 -2.50 4.34
CA PHE A 663 3.44 -1.68 3.67
C PHE A 663 3.78 -0.18 3.67
N HIS A 664 5.06 0.18 3.84
CA HIS A 664 5.53 1.52 4.24
C HIS A 664 5.78 2.51 3.10
N TYR A 665 5.82 2.06 1.83
CA TYR A 665 6.30 2.90 0.72
C TYR A 665 5.45 4.15 0.57
N TYR A 666 4.12 4.02 0.56
CA TYR A 666 3.20 5.14 0.40
C TYR A 666 2.12 5.21 1.49
N CYS A 667 2.31 4.48 2.58
CA CYS A 667 1.40 4.45 3.73
C CYS A 667 2.09 5.03 4.97
N ARG A 668 1.45 6.01 5.60
CA ARG A 668 1.82 6.51 6.94
C ARG A 668 0.61 6.60 7.88
N LYS A 669 -0.54 6.05 7.50
CA LYS A 669 -1.79 6.14 8.29
C LYS A 669 -2.25 4.75 8.67
N LEU A 670 -2.23 4.46 9.96
CA LEU A 670 -2.60 3.16 10.53
C LEU A 670 -3.90 3.28 11.30
N VAL A 671 -4.91 2.51 10.90
CA VAL A 671 -6.21 2.47 11.57
C VAL A 671 -6.33 1.18 12.37
N HIS A 672 -6.39 1.30 13.70
CA HIS A 672 -6.74 0.18 14.57
C HIS A 672 -8.26 0.12 14.69
N TRP A 673 -8.90 -0.57 13.73
CA TRP A 673 -10.36 -0.72 13.70
C TRP A 673 -10.86 -1.41 14.99
N ASN A 674 -10.10 -2.39 15.45
CA ASN A 674 -10.17 -2.95 16.80
C ASN A 674 -8.80 -2.80 17.46
N LEU A 675 -8.80 -2.53 18.76
CA LEU A 675 -7.59 -2.55 19.57
C LEU A 675 -7.00 -3.96 19.58
N PRO A 676 -5.67 -4.12 19.47
CA PRO A 676 -5.04 -5.38 19.80
C PRO A 676 -5.22 -5.72 21.28
N SER A 677 -5.09 -7.00 21.60
CA SER A 677 -5.08 -7.50 22.98
C SER A 677 -3.79 -7.17 23.71
N ASN A 678 -2.65 -7.13 23.01
CA ASN A 678 -1.33 -6.93 23.60
C ASN A 678 -0.62 -5.67 23.02
N PRO A 679 0.13 -4.90 23.82
CA PRO A 679 1.01 -3.82 23.35
C PRO A 679 2.00 -4.24 22.25
N ILE A 680 2.52 -5.46 22.29
CA ILE A 680 3.44 -5.99 21.27
C ILE A 680 2.73 -6.06 19.91
N ASP A 681 1.48 -6.51 19.87
CA ASP A 681 0.70 -6.51 18.63
C ASP A 681 0.48 -5.08 18.10
N LEU A 682 0.36 -4.08 18.99
CA LEU A 682 0.25 -2.68 18.60
C LEU A 682 1.54 -2.23 17.89
N GLU A 683 2.70 -2.48 18.49
CA GLU A 683 4.00 -2.16 17.92
C GLU A 683 4.27 -2.92 16.62
N GLN A 684 3.93 -4.22 16.56
CA GLN A 684 4.07 -5.01 15.33
C GLN A 684 3.22 -4.46 14.18
N ARG A 685 1.99 -3.99 14.46
CA ARG A 685 1.11 -3.35 13.46
C ARG A 685 1.70 -2.03 12.98
N GLU A 686 2.27 -1.23 13.88
CA GLU A 686 2.96 0.04 13.58
C GLU A 686 4.22 -0.18 12.78
N GLY A 687 5.01 -1.19 13.14
CA GLY A 687 6.21 -1.63 12.45
C GLY A 687 5.96 -2.10 11.01
N ARG A 688 4.71 -2.25 10.57
CA ARG A 688 4.39 -2.51 9.15
C ARG A 688 4.58 -1.30 8.25
N ILE A 689 4.49 -0.09 8.82
CA ILE A 689 4.64 1.18 8.11
C ILE A 689 5.81 2.01 8.66
N ASP A 690 6.24 1.74 9.89
CA ASP A 690 7.45 2.30 10.48
C ASP A 690 8.69 1.45 10.15
N ARG A 691 9.18 1.63 8.92
CA ARG A 691 10.27 0.88 8.27
C ARG A 691 11.24 1.81 7.55
N TYR A 692 12.32 1.23 7.02
CA TYR A 692 13.36 1.92 6.26
C TYR A 692 12.78 2.88 5.21
N LYS A 693 13.20 4.14 5.24
CA LYS A 693 12.77 5.19 4.29
C LYS A 693 11.23 5.21 4.11
N CYS A 694 10.46 5.01 5.19
CA CYS A 694 9.00 5.10 5.12
C CYS A 694 8.55 6.45 4.55
N LEU A 695 7.30 6.53 4.08
CA LEU A 695 6.78 7.75 3.46
C LEU A 695 7.00 9.01 4.33
N ALA A 696 6.85 8.90 5.66
CA ALA A 696 7.07 10.02 6.58
C ALA A 696 8.51 10.53 6.52
N ILE A 697 9.51 9.63 6.53
CA ILE A 697 10.93 9.98 6.38
C ILE A 697 11.18 10.66 5.03
N ARG A 698 10.68 10.08 3.93
CA ARG A 698 10.92 10.63 2.59
C ARG A 698 10.28 12.01 2.41
N GLN A 699 9.10 12.23 2.97
CA GLN A 699 8.44 13.54 2.96
C GLN A 699 9.22 14.57 3.80
N ASN A 700 9.73 14.20 4.97
CA ASN A 700 10.56 15.09 5.79
C ASN A 700 11.92 15.39 5.14
N VAL A 701 12.58 14.39 4.57
CA VAL A 701 13.84 14.56 3.84
C VAL A 701 13.63 15.47 2.63
N ALA A 702 12.58 15.26 1.84
CA ALA A 702 12.23 16.13 0.73
C ALA A 702 11.94 17.56 1.19
N LYS A 703 11.27 17.75 2.32
CA LYS A 703 10.96 19.08 2.87
C LYS A 703 12.20 19.84 3.35
N ARG A 704 13.13 19.16 4.01
CA ARG A 704 14.34 19.78 4.61
C ARG A 704 15.50 19.89 3.64
N TYR A 705 15.67 18.90 2.77
CA TYR A 705 16.84 18.73 1.90
C TYR A 705 16.50 18.74 0.41
N GLY A 706 15.23 18.93 0.03
CA GLY A 706 14.82 18.93 -1.38
C GLY A 706 15.20 20.18 -2.18
N ASN A 707 15.80 21.19 -1.54
CA ASN A 707 16.26 22.44 -2.17
C ASN A 707 17.79 22.56 -2.22
N ILE A 708 18.53 21.48 -1.96
CA ILE A 708 19.97 21.45 -2.22
C ILE A 708 20.24 21.46 -3.73
N THR A 709 21.47 21.77 -4.12
CA THR A 709 21.92 21.60 -5.50
C THR A 709 22.24 20.14 -5.77
N PHE A 710 21.64 19.60 -6.82
CA PHE A 710 21.78 18.21 -7.27
C PHE A 710 22.73 18.09 -8.45
N ASN A 711 23.50 17.01 -8.51
CA ASN A 711 24.50 16.77 -9.57
C ASN A 711 24.24 15.50 -10.37
N LYS A 712 23.79 14.42 -9.72
CA LYS A 712 23.66 13.09 -10.33
C LYS A 712 22.36 12.38 -9.96
N ASP A 713 22.03 12.29 -8.68
CA ASP A 713 20.86 11.54 -8.21
C ASP A 713 20.15 12.29 -7.09
N ILE A 714 18.95 12.77 -7.41
CA ILE A 714 18.17 13.67 -6.54
C ILE A 714 17.91 13.01 -5.18
N TRP A 715 17.51 11.73 -5.15
CA TRP A 715 17.15 11.05 -3.92
C TRP A 715 18.36 10.68 -3.06
N SER A 716 19.40 10.12 -3.66
CA SER A 716 20.62 9.72 -2.98
C SER A 716 21.35 10.94 -2.40
N GLU A 717 21.42 12.05 -3.15
CA GLU A 717 22.02 13.30 -2.66
C GLU A 717 21.19 13.92 -1.53
N MET A 718 19.85 13.90 -1.59
CA MET A 718 19.01 14.33 -0.45
C MET A 718 19.28 13.51 0.81
N PHE A 719 19.35 12.17 0.68
CA PHE A 719 19.61 11.29 1.82
C PHE A 719 21.05 11.42 2.35
N ALA A 720 22.03 11.63 1.49
CA ALA A 720 23.41 11.90 1.89
C ALA A 720 23.51 13.24 2.65
N ALA A 721 22.85 14.28 2.15
CA ALA A 721 22.78 15.58 2.83
C ALA A 721 22.08 15.46 4.19
N ALA A 722 20.99 14.70 4.27
CA ALA A 722 20.30 14.42 5.53
C ALA A 722 21.21 13.66 6.51
N HIS A 723 21.93 12.64 6.05
CA HIS A 723 22.86 11.89 6.90
C HIS A 723 23.97 12.77 7.48
N LEU A 724 24.54 13.67 6.67
CA LEU A 724 25.60 14.57 7.13
C LEU A 724 25.12 15.64 8.13
N LYS A 725 23.88 16.11 8.02
CA LYS A 725 23.35 17.19 8.89
C LYS A 725 22.59 16.70 10.11
N GLU A 726 21.90 15.56 10.00
CA GLU A 726 21.04 15.04 11.07
C GLU A 726 21.82 14.18 12.07
N LYS A 727 22.89 13.50 11.64
CA LYS A 727 23.65 12.57 12.48
C LYS A 727 24.77 13.29 13.27
N THR A 728 24.73 13.20 14.59
CA THR A 728 25.89 13.55 15.44
C THR A 728 26.81 12.35 15.72
N ARG A 729 28.04 12.57 16.20
CA ARG A 729 29.05 11.49 16.39
C ARG A 729 28.62 10.35 17.32
N GLN A 730 27.60 10.54 18.15
CA GLN A 730 27.11 9.56 19.11
C GLN A 730 25.75 8.96 18.73
N GLU A 731 25.22 9.28 17.55
CA GLU A 731 23.90 8.85 17.11
C GLU A 731 23.93 7.59 16.24
N SER A 732 22.78 6.90 16.22
CA SER A 732 22.57 5.64 15.52
C SER A 732 22.68 5.78 14.00
N GLU A 733 23.21 4.75 13.34
CA GLU A 733 23.22 4.62 11.86
C GLU A 733 21.81 4.57 11.25
N LEU A 734 20.78 4.45 12.08
CA LEU A 734 19.38 4.51 11.68
C LEU A 734 18.96 5.92 11.21
N ILE A 735 19.72 6.97 11.51
CA ILE A 735 19.47 8.34 11.03
C ILE A 735 20.20 8.55 9.68
N PRO A 736 19.52 9.00 8.61
CA PRO A 736 18.18 9.60 8.55
C PRO A 736 17.07 8.62 8.08
N TYR A 737 17.37 7.33 8.04
CA TYR A 737 16.58 6.35 7.31
C TYR A 737 15.35 5.82 8.04
N TRP A 738 15.39 5.78 9.37
CA TRP A 738 14.26 5.43 10.25
C TRP A 738 13.84 6.57 11.18
N ALA A 739 14.72 7.53 11.43
CA ALA A 739 14.45 8.67 12.31
C ALA A 739 15.16 9.93 11.82
N LEU A 740 14.65 11.09 12.24
CA LEU A 740 15.20 12.42 11.96
C LEU A 740 15.10 13.25 13.24
N THR A 741 15.91 14.31 13.35
CA THR A 741 15.80 15.27 14.46
C THR A 741 14.42 15.93 14.45
N SER A 742 13.90 16.27 15.62
CA SER A 742 12.56 16.88 15.75
C SER A 742 12.48 18.24 15.07
N SER A 743 11.31 18.57 14.49
CA SER A 743 11.00 19.90 13.97
C SER A 743 9.51 20.18 14.12
N GLU A 744 9.12 21.44 14.26
CA GLU A 744 7.71 21.84 14.45
C GLU A 744 6.77 21.32 13.35
N GLU A 745 7.21 21.33 12.09
CA GLU A 745 6.38 20.92 10.96
C GLU A 745 6.73 19.53 10.40
N MET A 746 7.07 18.59 11.29
CA MET A 746 7.43 17.23 10.93
C MET A 746 6.21 16.42 10.45
N VAL A 747 6.42 15.63 9.41
CA VAL A 747 5.44 14.65 8.94
C VAL A 747 5.55 13.38 9.77
N HIS A 748 4.45 13.00 10.42
CA HIS A 748 4.37 11.82 11.29
C HIS A 748 3.66 10.63 10.63
N ILE A 749 3.95 9.45 11.15
CA ILE A 749 3.08 8.28 11.06
C ILE A 749 1.87 8.52 11.97
N GLN A 750 0.67 8.33 11.45
CA GLN A 750 -0.57 8.63 12.14
C GLN A 750 -1.20 7.35 12.67
N ARG A 751 -1.26 7.21 14.00
CA ARG A 751 -2.08 6.20 14.67
C ARG A 751 -3.51 6.73 14.76
N ILE A 752 -4.45 5.94 14.23
CA ILE A 752 -5.86 6.30 14.18
C ILE A 752 -6.66 5.21 14.90
N VAL A 753 -7.16 5.53 16.09
CA VAL A 753 -8.00 4.63 16.89
C VAL A 753 -9.41 5.20 17.02
N PRO A 754 -10.37 4.75 16.19
CA PRO A 754 -11.78 5.10 16.37
C PRO A 754 -12.37 4.28 17.53
N MET A 755 -12.65 4.94 18.65
CA MET A 755 -13.20 4.33 19.86
C MET A 755 -14.62 4.80 20.09
N TYR A 756 -15.48 4.01 20.74
CA TYR A 756 -16.80 4.51 21.14
C TYR A 756 -16.71 5.21 22.49
N ALA A 757 -17.32 6.39 22.61
CA ALA A 757 -17.46 7.09 23.88
C ALA A 757 -18.18 6.20 24.90
N PHE A 758 -17.77 6.27 26.17
CA PHE A 758 -18.29 5.46 27.28
C PHE A 758 -18.19 3.94 27.09
N SER A 759 -17.36 3.46 26.17
CA SER A 759 -17.07 2.03 26.02
C SER A 759 -15.78 1.64 26.74
N ARG A 760 -15.61 0.33 26.99
CA ARG A 760 -14.35 -0.24 27.49
C ARG A 760 -13.17 -0.01 26.55
N ASP A 761 -13.42 0.38 25.29
CA ASP A 761 -12.37 0.62 24.29
C ASP A 761 -11.48 1.80 24.71
N VAL A 762 -12.05 2.84 25.34
CA VAL A 762 -11.29 4.04 25.78
C VAL A 762 -10.32 3.69 26.91
N SER A 763 -10.81 2.98 27.93
CA SER A 763 -9.97 2.52 29.05
C SER A 763 -8.91 1.51 28.59
N ALA A 764 -9.29 0.58 27.70
CA ALA A 764 -8.38 -0.40 27.13
C ALA A 764 -7.25 0.27 26.34
N TYR A 765 -7.56 1.28 25.52
CA TYR A 765 -6.54 2.03 24.78
C TYR A 765 -5.58 2.77 25.71
N ARG A 766 -6.09 3.46 26.74
CA ARG A 766 -5.22 4.16 27.73
C ARG A 766 -4.29 3.17 28.44
N ARG A 767 -4.81 2.01 28.86
CA ARG A 767 -4.01 0.92 29.44
C ARG A 767 -2.96 0.42 28.44
N LEU A 768 -3.35 0.18 27.18
CA LEU A 768 -2.46 -0.32 26.12
C LEU A 768 -1.29 0.63 25.84
N ILE A 769 -1.54 1.94 25.71
CA ILE A 769 -0.49 2.94 25.49
C ILE A 769 0.41 3.10 26.71
N LYS A 770 -0.18 3.09 27.92
CA LYS A 770 0.58 3.12 29.16
C LYS A 770 1.55 1.93 29.19
N ILE A 771 1.05 0.71 29.00
CA ILE A 771 1.90 -0.49 29.00
C ILE A 771 2.94 -0.45 27.87
N LEU A 772 2.60 0.02 26.66
CA LEU A 772 3.58 0.13 25.57
C LEU A 772 4.77 1.02 25.96
N ALA A 773 4.52 2.16 26.61
CA ALA A 773 5.58 3.03 27.09
C ALA A 773 6.46 2.34 28.14
N HIS A 774 5.87 1.51 29.00
CA HIS A 774 6.58 0.75 30.03
C HIS A 774 7.41 -0.36 29.42
N TYR A 775 6.82 -1.11 28.49
CA TYR A 775 7.48 -2.14 27.70
C TYR A 775 8.78 -1.62 27.04
N ARG A 776 8.78 -0.39 26.51
CA ARG A 776 9.99 0.20 25.91
C ARG A 776 11.11 0.44 26.93
N ILE A 777 10.76 0.71 28.19
CA ILE A 777 11.70 1.04 29.28
C ILE A 777 12.19 -0.23 30.00
N THR A 778 11.34 -1.23 30.19
CA THR A 778 11.62 -2.38 31.06
C THR A 778 12.16 -3.62 30.36
N LEU A 779 12.44 -3.52 29.06
CA LEU A 779 12.84 -4.65 28.22
C LEU A 779 14.07 -5.37 28.80
N GLY A 780 13.90 -6.64 29.19
CA GLY A 780 14.94 -7.49 29.78
C GLY A 780 14.98 -7.56 31.31
N HIS A 781 14.17 -6.80 32.05
CA HIS A 781 14.17 -6.86 33.52
C HIS A 781 13.39 -8.06 34.08
N ALA A 782 13.92 -8.65 35.17
CA ALA A 782 13.37 -9.85 35.82
C ALA A 782 12.00 -9.65 36.50
N ARG A 783 11.68 -8.43 36.95
CA ARG A 783 10.40 -8.05 37.57
C ARG A 783 10.00 -6.65 37.13
N GLN A 784 9.56 -6.57 35.88
CA GLN A 784 9.28 -5.30 35.20
C GLN A 784 8.24 -4.45 35.96
N GLU A 785 7.21 -5.08 36.53
CA GLU A 785 6.12 -4.38 37.22
C GLU A 785 6.51 -3.79 38.58
N GLU A 786 7.33 -4.47 39.39
CA GLU A 786 7.85 -3.92 40.67
C GLU A 786 8.75 -2.69 40.44
N LEU A 787 9.59 -2.73 39.40
CA LEU A 787 10.41 -1.58 38.99
C LEU A 787 9.53 -0.41 38.54
N LEU A 788 8.46 -0.70 37.80
CA LEU A 788 7.50 0.30 37.34
C LEU A 788 6.69 0.89 38.50
N GLU A 789 6.20 0.07 39.43
CA GLU A 789 5.52 0.53 40.64
C GLU A 789 6.42 1.41 41.50
N TYR A 790 7.70 1.03 41.68
CA TYR A 790 8.69 1.87 42.35
C TYR A 790 8.86 3.21 41.63
N LEU A 791 9.01 3.21 40.30
CA LEU A 791 9.11 4.43 39.50
C LEU A 791 7.84 5.30 39.58
N PHE A 792 6.64 4.71 39.72
CA PHE A 792 5.38 5.45 39.85
C PHE A 792 5.11 6.00 41.24
N THR A 793 5.69 5.38 42.26
CA THR A 793 5.44 5.75 43.66
C THR A 793 6.45 6.79 44.14
N ASN A 794 7.66 6.79 43.56
CA ASN A 794 8.79 7.60 44.01
C ASN A 794 9.24 8.68 43.01
N HIS A 795 8.68 8.72 41.79
CA HIS A 795 8.87 9.76 40.78
C HIS A 795 7.55 10.04 40.05
#